data_AF-A0A4Q7P6Z4-F1
#
_entry.id   AF-A0A4Q7P6Z4-F1
#
_cell.length_a   1.000
_cell.length_b   1.000
_cell.length_c   1.000
_cell.angle_alpha   90.00
_cell.angle_beta   90.00
_cell.angle_gamma   90.00
#
_symmetry.space_group_name_H-M   'P 1'
#
loop_
_entity.id
_entity.type
_entity.pdbx_description
1 polymer ?
#
loop_
_entity_poly.entity_id
_entity_poly.type
_entity_poly.pdbx_seq_one_letter_code
_entity_poly.pdbx_strand_id
1 'polypeptide(L)'
;MNYLSNLDLIERYLSFLFYLRKPVKYSFFSLLLCICIGNNVALGQACDSGCDFIFDTATGGPNIPNNTIPKVICITAANRTGNISLNTQNATVCISENTVFTGTITNTGSNNTINNFGQYGAIGSARSIALGVGVTYNNFGTHIGNVTLNGANSTYNNSGDQTGSVTLNSSTSDYTNSGTQTGNLNLNGGSVINSGQIILNTGNFNSGTSFNNLSTGSVSVSTNVNINNSFDNQGSFQVTGTLILNSSGSLSNSGSVEITGNLTSNSSTLNSQSGTINIGGTLTNNSGTLNIGSGTVAGNTTNNNGNINIFGQLNIGGNLDNNGSGNVSAGNNNQINYLNVGGGISGSGCLNGTEGTLIVNQPPPGCTNGTVAVGGSPSDCLQILTIENGDGTVDRIFRFTCSTGWTIPNNTEEEEIVDEAQVLIVAGGGGGGRGTSAGGGGAGGLIFQNSVSLNPGSTIPVIVGIGGAGSTSTNARGQNGTNSSFLSFTAIGGGGGGSVVNNANRNGAGGGSGGGGARQGSNNGTAGTGEFGQGRNGAGGGAAGSGIRGGGGGGAGGPGEGSNGAGGRDGGPGESYDISGESITYSAGGGASSTGPGNNGDGFGGSSVGGNANGSGALRNGRSPGSGGGATSSGVGGNGANGIVIVRQTFRILPVEYLYFEAAFRRQERVVELRWATGKEWENSHFEIERAVGNVRNWEKIGRIEGRGYSDDPVEYLFKDQKPPLVGGNIFYRLKQVDFNGKFAYSKVISVRVPAMEVINGVWRAFPNPTDGENFRVSLVDRSQYEEEAITLRLVHPMIFTPPQTIASETEMNARIEELVRKMPKGVFVVEIQWGRKVEHIKVLKQ
;
A
#
# COMPACT_ATOMS: atom_id res chain seq x y z
N MET A 1 25.41 -30.91 31.10
CA MET A 1 26.10 -29.75 30.50
C MET A 1 25.21 -29.20 29.38
N ASN A 2 25.12 -27.88 29.28
CA ASN A 2 24.30 -27.06 28.37
C ASN A 2 22.87 -26.70 28.84
N TYR A 3 22.79 -25.72 29.74
CA TYR A 3 21.62 -24.86 29.95
C TYR A 3 21.99 -23.37 30.13
N LEU A 4 23.23 -22.97 29.80
CA LEU A 4 23.79 -21.64 30.14
C LEU A 4 24.07 -20.72 28.93
N SER A 5 23.75 -21.08 27.69
CA SER A 5 24.13 -20.26 26.52
C SER A 5 23.05 -19.29 25.99
N ASN A 6 21.88 -19.17 26.63
CA ASN A 6 20.80 -18.30 26.16
C ASN A 6 20.51 -17.05 27.03
N LEU A 7 21.15 -16.89 28.19
CA LEU A 7 20.98 -15.68 29.01
C LEU A 7 21.86 -14.49 28.53
N ASP A 8 23.07 -14.77 28.03
CA ASP A 8 24.03 -13.73 27.61
C ASP A 8 23.59 -12.94 26.36
N LEU A 9 22.74 -13.54 25.51
CA LEU A 9 22.24 -12.88 24.31
C LEU A 9 21.12 -11.87 24.62
N ILE A 10 20.39 -12.09 25.72
CA ILE A 10 19.26 -11.25 26.16
C ILE A 10 19.76 -10.02 26.92
N GLU A 11 20.81 -10.14 27.75
CA GLU A 11 21.41 -8.98 28.44
C GLU A 11 22.09 -7.99 27.49
N ARG A 12 22.69 -8.47 26.39
CA ARG A 12 23.29 -7.60 25.36
C ARG A 12 22.26 -6.82 24.54
N TYR A 13 21.05 -7.36 24.36
CA TYR A 13 19.96 -6.64 23.68
C TYR A 13 19.30 -5.57 24.56
N LEU A 14 19.18 -5.84 25.87
CA LEU A 14 18.63 -4.89 26.85
C LEU A 14 19.54 -3.66 27.07
N SER A 15 20.86 -3.83 26.91
CA SER A 15 21.84 -2.75 27.08
C SER A 15 21.85 -1.72 25.94
N PHE A 16 21.40 -2.10 24.73
CA PHE A 16 21.37 -1.20 23.58
C PHE A 16 20.12 -0.30 23.54
N LEU A 17 19.03 -0.72 24.20
CA LEU A 17 17.75 0.01 24.26
C LEU A 17 17.75 1.17 25.27
N PHE A 18 18.73 1.27 26.17
CA PHE A 18 18.80 2.33 27.18
C PHE A 18 19.38 3.66 26.69
N TYR A 19 19.79 3.79 25.41
CA TYR A 19 20.46 5.00 24.92
C TYR A 19 19.56 6.04 24.21
N LEU A 20 18.25 5.79 24.05
CA LEU A 20 17.34 6.75 23.39
C LEU A 20 16.30 7.30 24.39
N ARG A 21 16.57 8.53 24.88
CA ARG A 21 15.65 9.31 25.73
C ARG A 21 14.45 9.83 24.92
N LYS A 22 13.24 9.31 25.18
CA LYS A 22 11.93 10.04 25.27
C LYS A 22 10.77 9.06 25.58
N PRO A 23 9.66 9.53 26.18
CA PRO A 23 8.80 8.69 27.03
C PRO A 23 7.65 8.04 26.25
N VAL A 24 7.68 6.72 26.12
CA VAL A 24 6.51 5.92 25.72
C VAL A 24 6.23 4.93 26.84
N LYS A 25 5.37 5.34 27.79
CA LYS A 25 4.82 4.43 28.79
C LYS A 25 3.52 3.82 28.25
N TYR A 26 3.37 2.50 28.44
CA TYR A 26 2.15 1.68 28.36
C TYR A 26 1.83 0.83 27.11
N SER A 27 2.50 0.94 25.96
CA SER A 27 2.15 0.10 24.79
C SER A 27 2.93 -1.23 24.70
N PHE A 28 4.19 -1.28 25.17
CA PHE A 28 5.04 -2.46 24.99
C PHE A 28 4.81 -3.62 25.99
N PHE A 29 4.13 -3.36 27.11
CA PHE A 29 3.81 -4.42 28.09
C PHE A 29 2.63 -5.30 27.65
N SER A 30 1.77 -4.80 26.75
CA SER A 30 0.58 -5.52 26.26
C SER A 30 0.92 -6.57 25.18
N LEU A 31 1.98 -6.36 24.39
CA LEU A 31 2.38 -7.28 23.32
C LEU A 31 3.08 -8.55 23.87
N LEU A 32 3.85 -8.41 24.96
CA LEU A 32 4.50 -9.54 25.62
C LEU A 32 3.52 -10.36 26.47
N LEU A 33 2.44 -9.74 26.96
CA LEU A 33 1.35 -10.46 27.62
C LEU A 33 0.51 -11.26 26.63
N CYS A 34 0.32 -10.79 25.39
CA CYS A 34 -0.43 -11.53 24.36
C CYS A 34 0.25 -12.85 23.93
N ILE A 35 1.59 -12.90 23.88
CA ILE A 35 2.34 -14.14 23.58
C ILE A 35 2.37 -15.09 24.80
N CYS A 36 2.22 -14.56 26.02
CA CYS A 36 2.15 -15.37 27.25
C CYS A 36 0.73 -15.80 27.64
N ILE A 37 -0.32 -15.15 27.14
CA ILE A 37 -1.73 -15.57 27.34
C ILE A 37 -2.15 -16.60 26.28
N GLY A 38 -1.60 -16.54 25.05
CA GLY A 38 -1.86 -17.54 24.01
C GLY A 38 -1.27 -18.94 24.26
N ASN A 39 -0.37 -19.07 25.25
CA ASN A 39 0.28 -20.35 25.61
C ASN A 39 0.00 -20.82 27.04
N ASN A 40 -0.97 -20.21 27.74
CA ASN A 40 -1.60 -20.79 28.91
C ASN A 40 -3.05 -21.17 28.59
N VAL A 41 -3.24 -21.94 27.51
CA VAL A 41 -4.32 -22.93 27.53
C VAL A 41 -3.92 -23.90 28.63
N ALA A 42 -4.36 -23.63 29.85
CA ALA A 42 -4.43 -24.64 30.88
C ALA A 42 -5.15 -25.81 30.22
N LEU A 43 -4.39 -26.88 29.92
CA LEU A 43 -4.91 -28.16 29.46
C LEU A 43 -6.18 -28.43 30.27
N GLY A 44 -7.32 -28.37 29.58
CA GLY A 44 -8.63 -28.54 30.18
C GLY A 44 -8.61 -29.81 30.99
N GLN A 45 -8.63 -29.66 32.30
CA GLN A 45 -8.88 -30.79 33.18
C GLN A 45 -10.31 -31.22 32.83
N ALA A 46 -10.45 -32.37 32.17
CA ALA A 46 -11.75 -32.96 31.91
C ALA A 46 -12.52 -32.94 33.24
N CYS A 47 -13.77 -32.45 33.22
CA CYS A 47 -14.64 -32.34 34.41
C CYS A 47 -14.84 -33.69 35.15
N ASP A 48 -14.22 -34.78 34.70
CA ASP A 48 -14.31 -36.12 35.26
C ASP A 48 -13.10 -36.50 36.13
N SER A 49 -12.09 -35.63 36.28
CA SER A 49 -10.90 -35.90 37.10
C SER A 49 -10.73 -34.91 38.26
N GLY A 50 -10.65 -35.41 39.50
CA GLY A 50 -10.41 -34.59 40.70
C GLY A 50 -11.64 -33.91 41.30
N CYS A 51 -12.84 -34.43 41.05
CA CYS A 51 -14.08 -33.93 41.64
C CYS A 51 -14.20 -34.33 43.11
N ASP A 52 -14.37 -33.34 43.99
CA ASP A 52 -14.73 -33.60 45.39
C ASP A 52 -16.22 -33.99 45.52
N PHE A 53 -17.05 -33.58 44.55
CA PHE A 53 -18.46 -33.93 44.49
C PHE A 53 -18.97 -34.00 43.04
N ILE A 54 -19.71 -35.06 42.69
CA ILE A 54 -20.36 -35.22 41.39
C ILE A 54 -21.87 -34.98 41.55
N PHE A 55 -22.42 -34.03 40.80
CA PHE A 55 -23.83 -33.67 40.81
C PHE A 55 -24.61 -34.58 39.84
N ASP A 56 -25.16 -35.68 40.35
CA ASP A 56 -25.82 -36.75 39.58
C ASP A 56 -27.33 -36.93 39.88
N THR A 57 -28.02 -36.02 40.59
CA THR A 57 -29.49 -36.16 40.83
C THR A 57 -30.35 -35.40 39.81
N ALA A 58 -31.42 -36.04 39.31
CA ALA A 58 -32.33 -35.46 38.30
C ALA A 58 -33.39 -34.51 38.89
N THR A 59 -33.67 -34.62 40.20
CA THR A 59 -34.60 -33.78 40.95
C THR A 59 -34.14 -33.65 42.40
N GLY A 60 -33.91 -32.43 42.88
CA GLY A 60 -33.53 -32.12 44.26
C GLY A 60 -32.02 -32.09 44.50
N GLY A 61 -31.47 -30.88 44.71
CA GLY A 61 -30.08 -30.70 45.15
C GLY A 61 -29.96 -30.80 46.67
N PRO A 62 -28.85 -31.30 47.23
CA PRO A 62 -28.58 -31.15 48.65
C PRO A 62 -28.37 -29.68 48.98
N ASN A 63 -28.96 -29.18 50.08
CA ASN A 63 -28.38 -28.04 50.79
C ASN A 63 -27.02 -28.52 51.30
N ILE A 64 -25.93 -28.19 50.60
CA ILE A 64 -24.57 -28.56 51.01
C ILE A 64 -24.28 -27.79 52.32
N PRO A 65 -24.14 -28.46 53.49
CA PRO A 65 -23.98 -27.77 54.76
C PRO A 65 -22.63 -27.06 54.84
N ASN A 66 -22.65 -25.84 55.37
CA ASN A 66 -21.47 -25.04 55.72
C ASN A 66 -20.57 -25.82 56.71
N ASN A 67 -19.51 -26.46 56.20
CA ASN A 67 -18.16 -26.58 56.82
C ASN A 67 -17.29 -27.72 56.26
N THR A 68 -17.74 -28.45 55.23
CA THR A 68 -16.92 -29.44 54.50
C THR A 68 -17.23 -29.37 53.01
N ILE A 69 -17.19 -28.16 52.44
CA ILE A 69 -17.59 -27.95 51.05
C ILE A 69 -16.55 -28.60 50.11
N PRO A 70 -16.99 -29.42 49.15
CA PRO A 70 -16.14 -29.87 48.05
C PRO A 70 -15.52 -28.65 47.34
N LYS A 71 -14.18 -28.58 47.26
CA LYS A 71 -13.48 -27.52 46.53
C LYS A 71 -13.72 -27.64 45.02
N VAL A 72 -14.09 -28.81 44.51
CA VAL A 72 -14.43 -29.06 43.11
C VAL A 72 -15.77 -29.81 42.97
N ILE A 73 -16.77 -29.16 42.37
CA ILE A 73 -18.10 -29.71 42.07
C ILE A 73 -18.23 -29.95 40.57
N CYS A 74 -18.49 -31.18 40.15
CA CYS A 74 -18.60 -31.56 38.75
C CYS A 74 -20.03 -31.93 38.38
N ILE A 75 -20.53 -31.46 37.23
CA ILE A 75 -21.87 -31.75 36.70
C ILE A 75 -21.67 -32.51 35.38
N THR A 76 -21.87 -33.83 35.39
CA THR A 76 -21.34 -34.73 34.35
C THR A 76 -22.37 -35.54 33.56
N ALA A 77 -23.68 -35.39 33.79
CA ALA A 77 -24.70 -36.14 33.04
C ALA A 77 -25.79 -35.28 32.41
N ALA A 78 -26.40 -35.81 31.35
CA ALA A 78 -27.36 -35.13 30.49
C ALA A 78 -28.58 -34.58 31.26
N ASN A 79 -28.90 -33.30 31.03
CA ASN A 79 -30.05 -32.54 31.54
C ASN A 79 -30.21 -32.52 33.08
N ARG A 80 -29.84 -31.38 33.70
CA ARG A 80 -29.85 -31.18 35.17
C ARG A 80 -30.53 -29.88 35.58
N THR A 81 -31.29 -29.86 36.68
CA THR A 81 -32.18 -28.72 37.04
C THR A 81 -32.05 -28.20 38.49
N GLY A 82 -31.17 -28.77 39.32
CA GLY A 82 -31.06 -28.42 40.76
C GLY A 82 -30.22 -27.18 41.08
N ASN A 83 -30.42 -26.60 42.28
CA ASN A 83 -29.74 -25.35 42.68
C ASN A 83 -28.39 -25.62 43.36
N ILE A 84 -27.39 -24.80 43.06
CA ILE A 84 -26.05 -24.80 43.67
C ILE A 84 -25.81 -23.43 44.29
N SER A 85 -25.42 -23.40 45.57
CA SER A 85 -25.09 -22.16 46.30
C SER A 85 -23.62 -22.16 46.69
N LEU A 86 -22.83 -21.28 46.09
CA LEU A 86 -21.42 -21.04 46.38
C LEU A 86 -21.28 -19.83 47.32
N ASN A 87 -21.33 -20.07 48.62
CA ASN A 87 -21.19 -19.05 49.67
C ASN A 87 -19.80 -19.07 50.36
N THR A 88 -18.86 -19.89 49.88
CA THR A 88 -17.50 -20.06 50.42
C THR A 88 -16.42 -19.52 49.50
N GLN A 89 -15.16 -19.60 49.94
CA GLN A 89 -14.01 -19.09 49.19
C GLN A 89 -13.26 -20.21 48.47
N ASN A 90 -12.79 -19.93 47.25
CA ASN A 90 -11.94 -20.83 46.44
C ASN A 90 -12.60 -22.17 46.03
N ALA A 91 -13.92 -22.18 45.80
CA ALA A 91 -14.63 -23.33 45.24
C ALA A 91 -14.65 -23.28 43.70
N THR A 92 -14.67 -24.45 43.05
CA THR A 92 -14.75 -24.62 41.59
C THR A 92 -15.99 -25.42 41.21
N VAL A 93 -16.75 -24.93 40.22
CA VAL A 93 -17.84 -25.67 39.57
C VAL A 93 -17.44 -25.98 38.13
N CYS A 94 -17.60 -27.22 37.69
CA CYS A 94 -17.30 -27.69 36.34
C CYS A 94 -18.56 -28.29 35.70
N ILE A 95 -19.07 -27.70 34.62
CA ILE A 95 -20.16 -28.28 33.82
C ILE A 95 -19.52 -29.01 32.65
N SER A 96 -19.69 -30.33 32.57
CA SER A 96 -19.02 -31.16 31.57
C SER A 96 -19.54 -30.88 30.16
N GLU A 97 -18.75 -31.26 29.16
CA GLU A 97 -19.22 -31.39 27.79
C GLU A 97 -20.46 -32.30 27.73
N ASN A 98 -21.36 -32.04 26.77
CA ASN A 98 -22.63 -32.75 26.58
C ASN A 98 -23.65 -32.66 27.75
N THR A 99 -23.41 -31.84 28.76
CA THR A 99 -24.37 -31.59 29.85
C THR A 99 -25.16 -30.31 29.58
N VAL A 100 -26.49 -30.36 29.71
CA VAL A 100 -27.35 -29.16 29.80
C VAL A 100 -27.75 -28.95 31.25
N PHE A 101 -27.25 -27.90 31.89
CA PHE A 101 -27.59 -27.52 33.24
C PHE A 101 -28.54 -26.32 33.23
N THR A 102 -29.79 -26.54 33.61
CA THR A 102 -30.81 -25.50 33.79
C THR A 102 -31.13 -25.28 35.26
N GLY A 103 -30.25 -25.64 36.19
CA GLY A 103 -30.35 -25.25 37.60
C GLY A 103 -29.90 -23.81 37.86
N THR A 104 -30.03 -23.31 39.09
CA THR A 104 -29.50 -21.98 39.45
C THR A 104 -28.18 -22.09 40.20
N ILE A 105 -27.16 -21.35 39.77
CA ILE A 105 -25.92 -21.13 40.53
C ILE A 105 -26.02 -19.77 41.23
N THR A 106 -26.08 -19.77 42.56
CA THR A 106 -25.97 -18.56 43.37
C THR A 106 -24.53 -18.45 43.87
N ASN A 107 -23.80 -17.40 43.48
CA ASN A 107 -22.40 -17.23 43.86
C ASN A 107 -22.21 -15.94 44.67
N THR A 108 -22.19 -16.08 46.00
CA THR A 108 -21.98 -14.98 46.95
C THR A 108 -20.64 -15.04 47.66
N GLY A 109 -19.87 -16.12 47.47
CA GLY A 109 -18.51 -16.27 47.97
C GLY A 109 -17.47 -15.49 47.16
N SER A 110 -16.20 -15.56 47.57
CA SER A 110 -15.08 -14.85 46.92
C SER A 110 -14.06 -15.81 46.30
N ASN A 111 -13.44 -15.41 45.18
CA ASN A 111 -12.42 -16.20 44.48
C ASN A 111 -12.90 -17.58 44.00
N ASN A 112 -14.20 -17.73 43.72
CA ASN A 112 -14.75 -18.97 43.17
C ASN A 112 -14.55 -19.02 41.65
N THR A 113 -14.41 -20.23 41.11
CA THR A 113 -14.24 -20.48 39.67
C THR A 113 -15.43 -21.28 39.11
N ILE A 114 -15.95 -20.89 37.96
CA ILE A 114 -16.98 -21.63 37.23
C ILE A 114 -16.43 -21.93 35.84
N ASN A 115 -16.32 -23.21 35.48
CA ASN A 115 -15.90 -23.67 34.16
C ASN A 115 -17.10 -24.35 33.48
N ASN A 116 -17.60 -23.76 32.39
CA ASN A 116 -18.71 -24.31 31.61
C ASN A 116 -18.21 -24.86 30.28
N PHE A 117 -18.08 -26.19 30.16
CA PHE A 117 -17.78 -26.88 28.90
C PHE A 117 -19.05 -27.40 28.20
N GLY A 118 -20.18 -27.46 28.91
CA GLY A 118 -21.48 -27.85 28.39
C GLY A 118 -22.38 -26.65 28.09
N GLN A 119 -23.67 -26.79 28.41
CA GLN A 119 -24.66 -25.73 28.25
C GLN A 119 -25.23 -25.30 29.61
N TYR A 120 -25.12 -24.02 29.97
CA TYR A 120 -25.77 -23.44 31.14
C TYR A 120 -26.99 -22.60 30.73
N GLY A 121 -28.18 -23.02 31.15
CA GLY A 121 -29.45 -22.45 30.70
C GLY A 121 -29.95 -23.03 29.37
N ALA A 122 -31.21 -22.79 29.03
CA ALA A 122 -31.83 -23.23 27.79
C ALA A 122 -32.78 -22.17 27.23
N ILE A 123 -33.13 -22.27 25.94
CA ILE A 123 -34.18 -21.42 25.34
C ILE A 123 -35.50 -21.69 26.08
N GLY A 124 -36.11 -20.65 26.66
CA GLY A 124 -37.29 -20.76 27.54
C GLY A 124 -36.99 -21.04 29.02
N SER A 125 -35.72 -21.24 29.39
CA SER A 125 -35.25 -21.41 30.78
C SER A 125 -33.86 -20.78 30.94
N ALA A 126 -33.76 -19.49 30.62
CA ALA A 126 -32.52 -18.71 30.73
C ALA A 126 -32.03 -18.65 32.18
N ARG A 127 -30.71 -18.73 32.39
CA ARG A 127 -30.09 -18.75 33.72
C ARG A 127 -29.11 -17.60 33.87
N SER A 128 -29.57 -16.54 34.51
CA SER A 128 -28.71 -15.41 34.85
C SER A 128 -27.81 -15.71 36.04
N ILE A 129 -26.60 -15.17 36.04
CA ILE A 129 -25.63 -15.31 37.12
C ILE A 129 -25.05 -13.96 37.53
N ALA A 130 -24.87 -13.77 38.83
CA ALA A 130 -24.15 -12.62 39.38
C ALA A 130 -22.82 -13.10 39.96
N LEU A 131 -21.72 -12.44 39.59
CA LEU A 131 -20.37 -12.75 40.04
C LEU A 131 -19.97 -11.82 41.20
N GLY A 132 -19.62 -12.43 42.33
CA GLY A 132 -19.06 -11.77 43.52
C GLY A 132 -17.60 -11.37 43.35
N VAL A 133 -16.94 -10.99 44.45
CA VAL A 133 -15.55 -10.49 44.46
C VAL A 133 -14.57 -11.58 44.06
N GLY A 134 -13.68 -11.30 43.10
CA GLY A 134 -12.64 -12.24 42.65
C GLY A 134 -13.15 -13.48 41.90
N VAL A 135 -14.45 -13.55 41.59
CA VAL A 135 -15.05 -14.71 40.93
C VAL A 135 -14.63 -14.76 39.46
N THR A 136 -14.18 -15.93 39.00
CA THR A 136 -13.87 -16.19 37.58
C THR A 136 -14.90 -17.13 36.98
N TYR A 137 -15.48 -16.75 35.84
CA TYR A 137 -16.33 -17.62 35.04
C TYR A 137 -15.69 -17.81 33.67
N ASN A 138 -15.36 -19.06 33.32
CA ASN A 138 -14.88 -19.48 32.01
C ASN A 138 -16.00 -20.22 31.25
N ASN A 139 -16.51 -19.62 30.18
CA ASN A 139 -17.49 -20.23 29.29
C ASN A 139 -16.79 -20.79 28.04
N PHE A 140 -16.59 -22.11 28.00
CA PHE A 140 -16.06 -22.82 26.84
C PHE A 140 -17.17 -23.40 25.95
N GLY A 141 -18.34 -23.70 26.52
CA GLY A 141 -19.52 -24.20 25.81
C GLY A 141 -20.56 -23.09 25.58
N THR A 142 -21.82 -23.33 25.92
CA THR A 142 -22.92 -22.38 25.71
C THR A 142 -23.48 -21.87 27.02
N HIS A 143 -23.70 -20.57 27.17
CA HIS A 143 -24.47 -19.99 28.27
C HIS A 143 -25.63 -19.14 27.71
N ILE A 144 -26.84 -19.47 28.13
CA ILE A 144 -28.08 -18.76 27.81
C ILE A 144 -28.63 -18.09 29.08
N GLY A 145 -28.42 -16.79 29.23
CA GLY A 145 -28.84 -15.98 30.37
C GLY A 145 -27.97 -14.75 30.59
N ASN A 146 -28.37 -13.85 31.48
CA ASN A 146 -27.58 -12.63 31.74
C ASN A 146 -26.40 -12.90 32.68
N VAL A 147 -25.28 -12.23 32.47
CA VAL A 147 -24.11 -12.28 33.37
C VAL A 147 -23.89 -10.89 33.95
N THR A 148 -23.83 -10.79 35.28
CA THR A 148 -23.59 -9.52 35.97
C THR A 148 -22.36 -9.62 36.86
N LEU A 149 -21.35 -8.80 36.60
CA LEU A 149 -20.11 -8.72 37.38
C LEU A 149 -20.25 -7.59 38.41
N ASN A 150 -20.64 -7.95 39.63
CA ASN A 150 -20.89 -7.00 40.73
C ASN A 150 -19.68 -6.81 41.64
N GLY A 151 -18.88 -7.86 41.86
CA GLY A 151 -17.71 -7.81 42.74
C GLY A 151 -16.45 -7.33 42.03
N ALA A 152 -15.60 -6.62 42.77
CA ALA A 152 -14.27 -6.22 42.30
C ALA A 152 -13.42 -7.42 41.88
N ASN A 153 -12.58 -7.23 40.86
CA ASN A 153 -11.65 -8.25 40.33
C ASN A 153 -12.35 -9.53 39.85
N SER A 154 -13.63 -9.46 39.50
CA SER A 154 -14.33 -10.58 38.86
C SER A 154 -14.02 -10.62 37.38
N THR A 155 -13.91 -11.83 36.83
CA THR A 155 -13.54 -12.06 35.43
C THR A 155 -14.58 -12.95 34.75
N TYR A 156 -15.00 -12.58 33.54
CA TYR A 156 -15.78 -13.45 32.67
C TYR A 156 -15.01 -13.68 31.36
N ASN A 157 -14.69 -14.94 31.07
CA ASN A 157 -13.97 -15.35 29.87
C ASN A 157 -14.93 -16.16 28.99
N ASN A 158 -15.33 -15.62 27.85
CA ASN A 158 -16.19 -16.29 26.89
C ASN A 158 -15.40 -16.79 25.68
N SER A 159 -15.20 -18.10 25.59
CA SER A 159 -14.59 -18.78 24.43
C SER A 159 -15.58 -19.60 23.62
N GLY A 160 -16.79 -19.82 24.12
CA GLY A 160 -17.89 -20.46 23.40
C GLY A 160 -19.01 -19.47 23.04
N ASP A 161 -20.28 -19.87 23.21
CA ASP A 161 -21.44 -19.05 22.86
C ASP A 161 -22.13 -18.50 24.12
N GLN A 162 -22.21 -17.17 24.22
CA GLN A 162 -22.95 -16.46 25.26
C GLN A 162 -24.15 -15.75 24.64
N THR A 163 -25.35 -16.09 25.10
CA THR A 163 -26.61 -15.44 24.72
C THR A 163 -27.27 -14.82 25.93
N GLY A 164 -27.36 -13.50 25.95
CA GLY A 164 -27.90 -12.73 27.06
C GLY A 164 -27.06 -11.48 27.33
N SER A 165 -27.55 -10.62 28.21
CA SER A 165 -26.85 -9.37 28.51
C SER A 165 -25.67 -9.62 29.45
N VAL A 166 -24.52 -9.02 29.15
CA VAL A 166 -23.35 -9.00 30.04
C VAL A 166 -23.23 -7.60 30.64
N THR A 167 -23.18 -7.50 31.96
CA THR A 167 -23.16 -6.23 32.69
C THR A 167 -21.95 -6.18 33.62
N LEU A 168 -21.08 -5.20 33.44
CA LEU A 168 -19.93 -4.97 34.31
C LEU A 168 -20.21 -3.74 35.18
N ASN A 169 -20.34 -3.95 36.49
CA ASN A 169 -20.64 -2.88 37.45
C ASN A 169 -19.40 -2.40 38.22
N SER A 170 -18.33 -3.19 38.27
CA SER A 170 -17.08 -2.83 38.97
C SER A 170 -16.02 -2.33 38.00
N SER A 171 -15.26 -1.30 38.39
CA SER A 171 -14.18 -0.72 37.59
C SER A 171 -12.98 -1.65 37.38
N THR A 172 -12.86 -2.73 38.18
CA THR A 172 -11.75 -3.68 38.12
C THR A 172 -12.18 -5.06 37.62
N SER A 173 -13.37 -5.18 37.05
CA SER A 173 -13.83 -6.42 36.42
C SER A 173 -13.39 -6.51 34.98
N ASP A 174 -13.05 -7.72 34.52
CA ASP A 174 -12.59 -7.96 33.16
C ASP A 174 -13.56 -8.89 32.41
N TYR A 175 -13.86 -8.54 31.16
CA TYR A 175 -14.57 -9.40 30.22
C TYR A 175 -13.68 -9.70 29.02
N THR A 176 -13.38 -10.97 28.80
CA THR A 176 -12.69 -11.42 27.58
C THR A 176 -13.62 -12.23 26.70
N ASN A 177 -13.60 -11.98 25.40
CA ASN A 177 -14.39 -12.71 24.41
C ASN A 177 -13.49 -13.21 23.29
N SER A 178 -13.40 -14.52 23.11
CA SER A 178 -12.82 -15.20 21.94
C SER A 178 -13.84 -16.04 21.17
N GLY A 179 -15.05 -16.25 21.73
CA GLY A 179 -16.18 -16.91 21.07
C GLY A 179 -17.24 -15.93 20.55
N THR A 180 -18.52 -16.31 20.67
CA THR A 180 -19.67 -15.50 20.23
C THR A 180 -20.42 -14.93 21.42
N GLN A 181 -20.64 -13.62 21.44
CA GLN A 181 -21.52 -12.92 22.39
C GLN A 181 -22.71 -12.34 21.64
N THR A 182 -23.93 -12.70 22.04
CA THR A 182 -25.18 -12.13 21.53
C THR A 182 -26.00 -11.55 22.66
N GLY A 183 -26.39 -10.28 22.57
CA GLY A 183 -27.16 -9.57 23.60
C GLY A 183 -26.53 -8.24 23.98
N ASN A 184 -27.08 -7.55 24.97
CA ASN A 184 -26.60 -6.22 25.35
C ASN A 184 -25.30 -6.31 26.17
N LEU A 185 -24.41 -5.34 26.00
CA LEU A 185 -23.21 -5.19 26.82
C LEU A 185 -23.29 -3.87 27.59
N ASN A 186 -23.52 -3.95 28.89
CA ASN A 186 -23.68 -2.79 29.77
C ASN A 186 -22.38 -2.58 30.55
N LEU A 187 -21.63 -1.54 30.20
CA LEU A 187 -20.24 -1.38 30.62
C LEU A 187 -20.06 -0.22 31.61
N ASN A 188 -20.63 -0.35 32.81
CA ASN A 188 -20.58 0.66 33.87
C ASN A 188 -19.19 0.77 34.55
N GLY A 189 -18.29 -0.19 34.33
CA GLY A 189 -16.91 -0.23 34.84
C GLY A 189 -16.15 -1.45 34.30
N GLY A 190 -14.81 -1.48 34.37
CA GLY A 190 -13.99 -2.64 33.99
C GLY A 190 -13.21 -2.52 32.68
N SER A 191 -12.84 -3.65 32.09
CA SER A 191 -12.19 -3.72 30.77
C SER A 191 -12.83 -4.79 29.89
N VAL A 192 -12.85 -4.56 28.58
CA VAL A 192 -13.30 -5.54 27.59
C VAL A 192 -12.17 -5.83 26.61
N ILE A 193 -11.88 -7.11 26.38
CA ILE A 193 -10.97 -7.57 25.34
C ILE A 193 -11.73 -8.51 24.41
N ASN A 194 -11.87 -8.14 23.15
CA ASN A 194 -12.55 -8.95 22.13
C ASN A 194 -11.56 -9.44 21.07
N SER A 195 -11.59 -10.74 20.81
CA SER A 195 -10.89 -11.44 19.72
C SER A 195 -11.82 -12.35 18.91
N GLY A 196 -13.09 -12.48 19.34
CA GLY A 196 -14.15 -13.23 18.67
C GLY A 196 -15.26 -12.30 18.14
N GLN A 197 -16.52 -12.74 18.21
CA GLN A 197 -17.67 -12.02 17.66
C GLN A 197 -18.59 -11.47 18.75
N ILE A 198 -18.93 -10.18 18.69
CA ILE A 198 -19.89 -9.53 19.59
C ILE A 198 -21.03 -8.95 18.74
N ILE A 199 -22.26 -9.44 18.95
CA ILE A 199 -23.49 -8.96 18.32
C ILE A 199 -24.36 -8.29 19.39
N LEU A 200 -24.48 -6.96 19.31
CA LEU A 200 -25.24 -6.16 20.26
C LEU A 200 -26.57 -5.68 19.68
N ASN A 201 -27.65 -5.90 20.44
CA ASN A 201 -28.98 -5.36 20.10
C ASN A 201 -29.12 -3.89 20.53
N THR A 202 -28.36 -3.44 21.53
CA THR A 202 -28.22 -2.02 21.92
C THR A 202 -26.78 -1.68 22.31
N GLY A 203 -26.30 -0.48 21.98
CA GLY A 203 -24.90 -0.07 22.17
C GLY A 203 -24.72 1.19 23.02
N ASN A 204 -25.00 1.14 24.32
CA ASN A 204 -24.61 2.23 25.23
C ASN A 204 -23.34 1.85 26.01
N PHE A 205 -22.20 2.41 25.62
CA PHE A 205 -20.93 2.30 26.36
C PHE A 205 -20.86 3.42 27.42
N ASN A 206 -21.51 3.23 28.57
CA ASN A 206 -21.61 4.27 29.61
C ASN A 206 -20.47 4.19 30.66
N SER A 207 -19.54 5.15 30.57
CA SER A 207 -18.61 5.66 31.59
C SER A 207 -17.94 4.68 32.57
N GLY A 208 -16.74 4.22 32.19
CA GLY A 208 -15.74 3.64 33.12
C GLY A 208 -14.74 2.68 32.46
N THR A 209 -15.03 2.21 31.24
CA THR A 209 -14.36 1.05 30.64
C THR A 209 -13.49 1.40 29.43
N SER A 210 -12.37 0.69 29.30
CA SER A 210 -11.63 0.55 28.03
C SER A 210 -12.18 -0.65 27.25
N PHE A 211 -12.50 -0.45 25.98
CA PHE A 211 -12.90 -1.53 25.07
C PHE A 211 -11.81 -1.75 24.02
N ASN A 212 -11.24 -2.95 23.97
CA ASN A 212 -10.19 -3.31 23.01
C ASN A 212 -10.71 -4.41 22.08
N ASN A 213 -11.02 -4.07 20.84
CA ASN A 213 -11.32 -5.02 19.77
C ASN A 213 -10.02 -5.36 19.02
N LEU A 214 -9.48 -6.56 19.24
CA LEU A 214 -8.25 -7.02 18.59
C LEU A 214 -8.47 -7.30 17.09
N SER A 215 -7.39 -7.53 16.35
CA SER A 215 -7.41 -7.66 14.89
C SER A 215 -8.29 -8.80 14.36
N THR A 216 -8.51 -9.86 15.14
CA THR A 216 -9.41 -10.97 14.80
C THR A 216 -10.85 -10.73 15.25
N GLY A 217 -11.09 -9.70 16.06
CA GLY A 217 -12.38 -9.43 16.68
C GLY A 217 -13.35 -8.70 15.77
N SER A 218 -14.64 -9.00 15.93
CA SER A 218 -15.74 -8.29 15.28
C SER A 218 -16.77 -7.81 16.31
N VAL A 219 -17.27 -6.58 16.12
CA VAL A 219 -18.34 -5.98 16.91
C VAL A 219 -19.39 -5.45 15.94
N SER A 220 -20.62 -5.95 16.03
CA SER A 220 -21.75 -5.47 15.23
C SER A 220 -22.87 -4.96 16.13
N VAL A 221 -23.36 -3.75 15.87
CA VAL A 221 -24.46 -3.13 16.64
C VAL A 221 -25.58 -2.70 15.71
N SER A 222 -26.79 -3.19 15.95
CA SER A 222 -27.96 -2.92 15.10
C SER A 222 -28.67 -1.59 15.40
N THR A 223 -28.21 -0.82 16.38
CA THR A 223 -28.84 0.44 16.82
C THR A 223 -27.81 1.56 16.93
N ASN A 224 -28.22 2.71 17.48
CA ASN A 224 -27.31 3.79 17.83
C ASN A 224 -26.28 3.32 18.86
N VAL A 225 -25.06 3.85 18.74
CA VAL A 225 -23.95 3.62 19.65
C VAL A 225 -23.51 4.94 20.27
N ASN A 226 -23.40 4.99 21.59
CA ASN A 226 -22.77 6.10 22.30
C ASN A 226 -21.42 5.67 22.89
N ILE A 227 -20.33 6.34 22.48
CA ILE A 227 -18.99 6.16 23.04
C ILE A 227 -18.70 7.33 23.97
N ASN A 228 -18.55 7.02 25.25
CA ASN A 228 -18.24 8.00 26.31
C ASN A 228 -16.81 7.90 26.86
N ASN A 229 -16.01 6.94 26.41
CA ASN A 229 -14.61 6.74 26.84
C ASN A 229 -13.78 6.17 25.68
N SER A 230 -12.71 5.41 25.94
CA SER A 230 -11.81 4.84 24.94
C SER A 230 -12.35 3.54 24.34
N PHE A 231 -12.50 3.52 23.02
CA PHE A 231 -12.72 2.33 22.21
C PHE A 231 -11.53 2.17 21.24
N ASP A 232 -10.76 1.10 21.38
CA ASP A 232 -9.68 0.75 20.47
C ASP A 232 -10.12 -0.38 19.53
N ASN A 233 -10.09 -0.12 18.23
CA ASN A 233 -10.51 -1.04 17.18
C ASN A 233 -9.33 -1.40 16.27
N GLN A 234 -8.93 -2.66 16.30
CA GLN A 234 -7.95 -3.25 15.37
C GLN A 234 -8.62 -4.23 14.39
N GLY A 235 -9.82 -4.73 14.72
CA GLY A 235 -10.63 -5.63 13.89
C GLY A 235 -11.76 -4.90 13.16
N SER A 236 -12.95 -5.50 13.13
CA SER A 236 -14.14 -4.93 12.48
C SER A 236 -15.14 -4.37 13.48
N PHE A 237 -15.62 -3.14 13.26
CA PHE A 237 -16.68 -2.50 14.03
C PHE A 237 -17.78 -1.98 13.10
N GLN A 238 -18.97 -2.57 13.20
CA GLN A 238 -20.13 -2.25 12.37
C GLN A 238 -21.27 -1.66 13.20
N VAL A 239 -21.85 -0.56 12.73
CA VAL A 239 -22.97 0.14 13.37
C VAL A 239 -24.04 0.45 12.34
N THR A 240 -25.21 -0.18 12.44
CA THR A 240 -26.32 0.13 11.52
C THR A 240 -26.97 1.48 11.84
N GLY A 241 -26.97 1.89 13.11
CA GLY A 241 -27.53 3.16 13.56
C GLY A 241 -26.56 4.34 13.48
N THR A 242 -26.75 5.33 14.36
CA THR A 242 -25.85 6.47 14.52
C THR A 242 -24.75 6.16 15.53
N LEU A 243 -23.49 6.40 15.16
CA LEU A 243 -22.36 6.41 16.10
C LEU A 243 -22.17 7.83 16.66
N ILE A 244 -22.19 7.96 17.98
CA ILE A 244 -22.05 9.23 18.70
C ILE A 244 -20.82 9.14 19.60
N LEU A 245 -19.84 10.00 19.35
CA LEU A 245 -18.66 10.20 20.20
C LEU A 245 -18.88 11.42 21.09
N ASN A 246 -19.20 11.20 22.36
CA ASN A 246 -19.43 12.26 23.35
C ASN A 246 -18.11 12.90 23.81
N SER A 247 -18.16 14.01 24.54
CA SER A 247 -16.98 14.85 24.85
C SER A 247 -15.85 14.16 25.62
N SER A 248 -16.13 13.10 26.37
CA SER A 248 -15.12 12.26 27.03
C SER A 248 -14.73 11.01 26.22
N GLY A 249 -15.39 10.80 25.08
CA GLY A 249 -15.19 9.65 24.21
C GLY A 249 -13.99 9.79 23.27
N SER A 250 -13.33 8.67 23.02
CA SER A 250 -12.31 8.55 21.98
C SER A 250 -12.44 7.22 21.25
N LEU A 251 -12.27 7.25 19.94
CA LEU A 251 -12.24 6.07 19.08
C LEU A 251 -10.87 5.99 18.42
N SER A 252 -10.06 5.00 18.78
CA SER A 252 -8.85 4.60 18.07
C SER A 252 -9.21 3.50 17.08
N ASN A 253 -8.83 3.64 15.82
CA ASN A 253 -9.12 2.69 14.76
C ASN A 253 -7.88 2.43 13.89
N SER A 254 -7.43 1.19 13.89
CA SER A 254 -6.45 0.65 12.95
C SER A 254 -7.00 -0.48 12.08
N GLY A 255 -8.24 -0.91 12.34
CA GLY A 255 -8.99 -1.86 11.51
C GLY A 255 -10.04 -1.17 10.65
N SER A 256 -11.24 -1.73 10.58
CA SER A 256 -12.36 -1.20 9.80
C SER A 256 -13.53 -0.76 10.68
N VAL A 257 -14.04 0.45 10.44
CA VAL A 257 -15.29 0.96 11.02
C VAL A 257 -16.28 1.20 9.89
N GLU A 258 -17.47 0.60 10.00
CA GLU A 258 -18.55 0.74 9.04
C GLU A 258 -19.82 1.20 9.75
N ILE A 259 -20.35 2.35 9.34
CA ILE A 259 -21.51 2.97 9.94
C ILE A 259 -22.54 3.14 8.83
N THR A 260 -23.64 2.39 8.84
CA THR A 260 -24.70 2.55 7.83
C THR A 260 -25.46 3.88 8.03
N GLY A 261 -25.60 4.32 9.29
CA GLY A 261 -26.22 5.59 9.65
C GLY A 261 -25.23 6.77 9.71
N ASN A 262 -25.40 7.63 10.71
CA ASN A 262 -24.63 8.88 10.84
C ASN A 262 -23.46 8.73 11.83
N LEU A 263 -22.44 9.58 11.68
CA LEU A 263 -21.39 9.78 12.69
C LEU A 263 -21.51 11.20 13.27
N THR A 264 -21.61 11.30 14.59
CA THR A 264 -21.59 12.58 15.31
C THR A 264 -20.44 12.59 16.31
N SER A 265 -19.57 13.59 16.22
CA SER A 265 -18.47 13.86 17.14
C SER A 265 -18.74 15.15 17.90
N ASN A 266 -18.75 15.10 19.24
CA ASN A 266 -19.00 16.23 20.12
C ASN A 266 -17.79 16.47 21.03
N SER A 267 -16.86 17.33 20.62
CA SER A 267 -15.61 17.63 21.33
C SER A 267 -14.77 16.38 21.65
N SER A 268 -14.86 15.36 20.80
CA SER A 268 -14.21 14.05 20.98
C SER A 268 -13.07 13.84 20.00
N THR A 269 -12.31 12.76 20.20
CA THR A 269 -11.21 12.39 19.29
C THR A 269 -11.53 11.10 18.57
N LEU A 270 -11.48 11.12 17.25
CA LEU A 270 -11.47 9.93 16.41
C LEU A 270 -10.10 9.85 15.74
N ASN A 271 -9.40 8.74 15.93
CA ASN A 271 -8.11 8.51 15.31
C ASN A 271 -8.17 7.25 14.44
N SER A 272 -8.23 7.43 13.13
CA SER A 272 -8.27 6.37 12.12
C SER A 272 -7.21 6.58 11.04
N GLN A 273 -5.99 6.94 11.44
CA GLN A 273 -4.88 7.20 10.51
C GLN A 273 -4.49 5.98 9.66
N SER A 274 -4.49 4.79 10.27
CA SER A 274 -4.12 3.53 9.61
C SER A 274 -5.32 2.62 9.30
N GLY A 275 -6.52 2.96 9.81
CA GLY A 275 -7.76 2.23 9.58
C GLY A 275 -8.67 2.87 8.54
N THR A 276 -9.77 2.18 8.21
CA THR A 276 -10.81 2.68 7.29
C THR A 276 -12.07 3.09 8.05
N ILE A 277 -12.71 4.19 7.63
CA ILE A 277 -14.04 4.60 8.11
C ILE A 277 -14.99 4.77 6.93
N ASN A 278 -16.10 4.04 6.94
CA ASN A 278 -17.17 4.20 5.96
C ASN A 278 -18.46 4.64 6.66
N ILE A 279 -19.04 5.75 6.21
CA ILE A 279 -20.26 6.34 6.78
C ILE A 279 -21.31 6.42 5.66
N GLY A 280 -22.38 5.63 5.77
CA GLY A 280 -23.51 5.60 4.83
C GLY A 280 -24.46 6.79 4.95
N GLY A 281 -24.43 7.49 6.09
CA GLY A 281 -25.21 8.71 6.34
C GLY A 281 -24.36 9.98 6.31
N THR A 282 -24.62 10.89 7.26
CA THR A 282 -23.91 12.16 7.40
C THR A 282 -22.80 12.11 8.46
N LEU A 283 -21.81 12.98 8.31
CA LEU A 283 -20.76 13.23 9.31
C LEU A 283 -20.98 14.61 9.94
N THR A 284 -21.14 14.68 11.25
CA THR A 284 -21.20 15.94 12.00
C THR A 284 -20.05 16.00 13.00
N ASN A 285 -19.18 17.01 12.89
CA ASN A 285 -18.08 17.24 13.82
C ASN A 285 -18.28 18.58 14.55
N ASN A 286 -18.68 18.52 15.81
CA ASN A 286 -18.88 19.68 16.68
C ASN A 286 -17.67 19.82 17.61
N SER A 287 -16.69 20.63 17.22
CA SER A 287 -15.46 20.90 17.99
C SER A 287 -14.58 19.68 18.30
N GLY A 288 -14.79 18.54 17.64
CA GLY A 288 -13.95 17.34 17.79
C GLY A 288 -12.74 17.35 16.86
N THR A 289 -11.84 16.39 17.07
CA THR A 289 -10.66 16.14 16.22
C THR A 289 -10.78 14.77 15.57
N LEU A 290 -10.91 14.76 14.25
CA LEU A 290 -11.04 13.54 13.43
C LEU A 290 -9.78 13.37 12.58
N ASN A 291 -8.97 12.37 12.87
CA ASN A 291 -7.84 11.97 12.04
C ASN A 291 -8.27 10.81 11.14
N ILE A 292 -8.30 11.00 9.83
CA ILE A 292 -8.85 10.04 8.87
C ILE A 292 -7.78 9.65 7.85
N GLY A 293 -7.38 8.39 7.85
CA GLY A 293 -6.50 7.79 6.84
C GLY A 293 -7.24 7.57 5.53
N SER A 294 -8.18 6.61 5.53
CA SER A 294 -9.08 6.36 4.40
C SER A 294 -10.54 6.44 4.87
N GLY A 295 -11.31 7.35 4.29
CA GLY A 295 -12.67 7.63 4.71
C GLY A 295 -13.65 7.82 3.56
N THR A 296 -14.88 7.37 3.77
CA THR A 296 -16.03 7.70 2.92
C THR A 296 -17.21 8.19 3.76
N VAL A 297 -17.91 9.20 3.27
CA VAL A 297 -19.18 9.71 3.79
C VAL A 297 -20.12 9.80 2.61
N ALA A 298 -21.18 8.99 2.57
CA ALA A 298 -22.11 9.01 1.44
C ALA A 298 -22.97 10.29 1.41
N GLY A 299 -23.33 10.82 2.59
CA GLY A 299 -24.10 12.06 2.74
C GLY A 299 -23.25 13.32 2.88
N ASN A 300 -23.84 14.33 3.52
CA ASN A 300 -23.17 15.60 3.84
C ASN A 300 -22.21 15.47 5.01
N THR A 301 -21.18 16.32 5.01
CA THR A 301 -20.29 16.54 6.16
C THR A 301 -20.45 17.96 6.68
N THR A 302 -20.73 18.11 7.98
CA THR A 302 -20.78 19.40 8.66
C THR A 302 -19.69 19.46 9.72
N ASN A 303 -18.73 20.37 9.56
CA ASN A 303 -17.64 20.60 10.51
C ASN A 303 -17.83 21.94 11.22
N ASN A 304 -18.32 21.93 12.45
CA ASN A 304 -18.59 23.11 13.26
C ASN A 304 -17.48 23.30 14.29
N ASN A 305 -16.56 24.25 14.06
CA ASN A 305 -15.42 24.55 14.94
C ASN A 305 -14.49 23.34 15.24
N GLY A 306 -14.60 22.24 14.50
CA GLY A 306 -13.79 21.04 14.68
C GLY A 306 -12.62 20.95 13.71
N ASN A 307 -11.74 19.97 13.95
CA ASN A 307 -10.60 19.65 13.10
C ASN A 307 -10.83 18.31 12.40
N ILE A 308 -10.73 18.29 11.06
CA ILE A 308 -10.69 17.06 10.26
C ILE A 308 -9.31 17.00 9.59
N ASN A 309 -8.45 16.13 10.09
CA ASN A 309 -7.10 15.95 9.56
C ASN A 309 -7.08 14.69 8.67
N ILE A 310 -6.84 14.88 7.38
CA ILE A 310 -6.85 13.81 6.38
C ILE A 310 -5.41 13.33 6.20
N PHE A 311 -5.15 12.07 6.48
CA PHE A 311 -3.84 11.43 6.35
C PHE A 311 -3.69 10.63 5.04
N GLY A 312 -4.77 10.47 4.28
CA GLY A 312 -4.78 9.80 2.99
C GLY A 312 -5.89 10.34 2.10
N GLN A 313 -7.11 9.81 2.20
CA GLN A 313 -8.25 10.25 1.39
C GLN A 313 -9.54 10.29 2.20
N LEU A 314 -10.33 11.34 1.99
CA LEU A 314 -11.70 11.47 2.46
C LEU A 314 -12.62 11.77 1.26
N ASN A 315 -13.55 10.87 0.97
CA ASN A 315 -14.59 11.07 -0.03
C ASN A 315 -15.91 11.43 0.64
N ILE A 316 -16.52 12.55 0.25
CA ILE A 316 -17.81 13.04 0.73
C ILE A 316 -18.75 13.05 -0.48
N GLY A 317 -19.81 12.26 -0.47
CA GLY A 317 -20.79 12.20 -1.55
C GLY A 317 -21.66 13.46 -1.63
N GLY A 318 -21.97 14.07 -0.49
CA GLY A 318 -22.73 15.30 -0.39
C GLY A 318 -21.89 16.58 -0.32
N ASN A 319 -22.43 17.61 0.34
CA ASN A 319 -21.74 18.88 0.60
C ASN A 319 -20.78 18.77 1.79
N LEU A 320 -19.76 19.64 1.82
CA LEU A 320 -18.93 19.92 2.99
C LEU A 320 -19.23 21.33 3.51
N ASP A 321 -19.87 21.43 4.67
CA ASP A 321 -20.14 22.70 5.36
C ASP A 321 -19.12 22.88 6.49
N ASN A 322 -18.05 23.64 6.24
CA ASN A 322 -16.96 23.89 7.18
C ASN A 322 -17.16 25.26 7.87
N ASN A 323 -17.69 25.28 9.08
CA ASN A 323 -18.21 26.47 9.76
C ASN A 323 -17.38 26.91 10.95
N GLY A 324 -17.45 28.22 11.25
CA GLY A 324 -16.78 28.83 12.40
C GLY A 324 -15.26 28.72 12.30
N SER A 325 -14.60 28.23 13.35
CA SER A 325 -13.17 27.90 13.37
C SER A 325 -12.86 26.51 12.82
N GLY A 326 -13.79 25.90 12.07
CA GLY A 326 -13.61 24.58 11.49
C GLY A 326 -12.39 24.53 10.57
N ASN A 327 -11.58 23.48 10.70
CA ASN A 327 -10.38 23.27 9.90
C ASN A 327 -10.41 21.88 9.25
N VAL A 328 -10.16 21.81 7.95
CA VAL A 328 -9.94 20.54 7.24
C VAL A 328 -8.52 20.56 6.68
N SER A 329 -7.66 19.67 7.15
CA SER A 329 -6.22 19.77 6.93
C SER A 329 -5.63 18.52 6.29
N ALA A 330 -4.48 18.71 5.62
CA ALA A 330 -3.54 17.63 5.35
C ALA A 330 -2.84 17.23 6.66
N GLY A 331 -3.11 16.03 7.14
CA GLY A 331 -2.53 15.47 8.36
C GLY A 331 -1.23 14.70 8.14
N ASN A 332 -0.91 14.27 6.92
CA ASN A 332 0.35 13.60 6.61
C ASN A 332 1.23 14.43 5.67
N ASN A 333 2.45 14.73 6.14
CA ASN A 333 3.42 15.57 5.45
C ASN A 333 4.22 14.77 4.41
N ASN A 334 4.26 13.45 4.55
CA ASN A 334 5.06 12.54 3.73
C ASN A 334 4.27 11.96 2.54
N GLN A 335 2.99 12.28 2.42
CA GLN A 335 2.15 11.88 1.29
C GLN A 335 1.11 12.96 0.99
N ILE A 336 0.42 12.78 -0.12
CA ILE A 336 -0.66 13.68 -0.53
C ILE A 336 -1.94 13.27 0.19
N ASN A 337 -2.74 14.27 0.55
CA ASN A 337 -3.99 14.09 1.26
C ASN A 337 -5.12 14.57 0.35
N TYR A 338 -6.15 13.76 0.14
CA TYR A 338 -7.23 14.04 -0.79
C TYR A 338 -8.54 14.31 -0.06
N LEU A 339 -9.19 15.39 -0.44
CA LEU A 339 -10.55 15.72 -0.06
C LEU A 339 -11.42 15.76 -1.32
N ASN A 340 -12.21 14.73 -1.54
CA ASN A 340 -13.15 14.68 -2.65
C ASN A 340 -14.55 14.96 -2.13
N VAL A 341 -15.21 15.97 -2.68
CA VAL A 341 -16.57 16.40 -2.34
C VAL A 341 -17.43 16.33 -3.60
N GLY A 342 -18.51 15.55 -3.54
CA GLY A 342 -19.45 15.35 -4.64
C GLY A 342 -20.38 16.55 -4.82
N GLY A 343 -20.73 17.23 -3.73
CA GLY A 343 -21.43 18.51 -3.72
C GLY A 343 -20.48 19.72 -3.70
N GLY A 344 -20.92 20.81 -3.05
CA GLY A 344 -20.12 22.00 -2.84
C GLY A 344 -19.36 21.98 -1.51
N ILE A 345 -18.27 22.74 -1.44
CA ILE A 345 -17.65 23.15 -0.18
C ILE A 345 -18.27 24.50 0.20
N SER A 346 -18.59 24.72 1.47
CA SER A 346 -19.21 25.95 1.98
C SER A 346 -18.74 26.26 3.42
N GLY A 347 -19.08 27.45 3.94
CA GLY A 347 -18.83 27.86 5.32
C GLY A 347 -17.58 28.75 5.52
N SER A 348 -17.40 29.24 6.75
CA SER A 348 -16.35 30.22 7.12
C SER A 348 -15.01 29.60 7.54
N GLY A 349 -14.94 28.28 7.67
CA GLY A 349 -13.75 27.55 8.11
C GLY A 349 -12.63 27.53 7.06
N CYS A 350 -11.46 27.03 7.46
CA CYS A 350 -10.28 26.95 6.62
C CYS A 350 -10.04 25.53 6.07
N LEU A 351 -9.54 25.44 4.84
CA LEU A 351 -8.79 24.27 4.36
C LEU A 351 -7.29 24.52 4.57
N ASN A 352 -6.54 23.52 5.02
CA ASN A 352 -5.16 23.74 5.46
C ASN A 352 -4.17 22.68 4.95
N GLY A 353 -3.28 23.08 4.06
CA GLY A 353 -2.14 22.33 3.58
C GLY A 353 -0.79 22.81 4.14
N THR A 354 -0.74 23.33 5.37
CA THR A 354 0.51 23.79 5.99
C THR A 354 1.36 22.62 6.47
N GLU A 355 0.72 21.56 6.97
CA GLU A 355 1.42 20.37 7.45
C GLU A 355 1.72 19.42 6.26
N GLY A 356 0.84 19.26 5.28
CA GLY A 356 1.13 18.52 4.04
C GLY A 356 0.40 19.10 2.82
N THR A 357 0.47 18.43 1.68
CA THR A 357 -0.32 18.86 0.50
C THR A 357 -1.75 18.33 0.61
N LEU A 358 -2.74 19.23 0.52
CA LEU A 358 -4.16 18.89 0.46
C LEU A 358 -4.68 19.12 -0.97
N ILE A 359 -5.09 18.07 -1.66
CA ILE A 359 -5.74 18.14 -2.97
C ILE A 359 -7.25 18.04 -2.78
N VAL A 360 -7.98 18.98 -3.38
CA VAL A 360 -9.43 19.12 -3.24
C VAL A 360 -10.06 19.14 -4.61
N ASN A 361 -11.15 18.41 -4.83
CA ASN A 361 -11.81 18.39 -6.15
C ASN A 361 -12.81 19.51 -6.43
N GLN A 362 -13.03 20.38 -5.45
CA GLN A 362 -13.89 21.55 -5.56
C GLN A 362 -13.10 22.81 -5.24
N PRO A 363 -13.37 23.94 -5.93
CA PRO A 363 -12.80 25.23 -5.56
C PRO A 363 -13.20 25.60 -4.12
N PRO A 364 -12.25 25.97 -3.24
CA PRO A 364 -12.58 26.38 -1.88
C PRO A 364 -13.25 27.78 -1.91
N PRO A 365 -14.45 27.95 -1.34
CA PRO A 365 -15.12 29.27 -1.28
C PRO A 365 -14.63 30.15 -0.11
N GLY A 366 -13.81 29.60 0.78
CA GLY A 366 -13.45 30.18 2.07
C GLY A 366 -11.95 30.35 2.28
N CYS A 367 -11.50 30.24 3.53
CA CYS A 367 -10.11 30.36 3.92
C CYS A 367 -9.28 29.16 3.43
N THR A 368 -8.06 29.41 2.92
CA THR A 368 -7.07 28.39 2.59
C THR A 368 -5.71 28.77 3.15
N ASN A 369 -5.02 27.86 3.82
CA ASN A 369 -3.66 28.05 4.35
C ASN A 369 -2.72 26.97 3.81
N GLY A 370 -1.46 27.31 3.53
CA GLY A 370 -0.49 26.34 3.00
C GLY A 370 -0.84 25.82 1.60
N THR A 371 -0.38 24.61 1.26
CA THR A 371 -0.52 24.02 -0.07
C THR A 371 -1.87 23.30 -0.23
N VAL A 372 -2.90 24.07 -0.60
CA VAL A 372 -4.22 23.54 -0.98
C VAL A 372 -4.39 23.69 -2.49
N ALA A 373 -4.50 22.57 -3.20
CA ALA A 373 -4.61 22.54 -4.66
C ALA A 373 -5.97 22.03 -5.10
N VAL A 374 -6.52 22.60 -6.18
CA VAL A 374 -7.75 22.11 -6.80
C VAL A 374 -7.38 21.10 -7.89
N GLY A 375 -7.95 19.89 -7.86
CA GLY A 375 -7.60 18.77 -8.74
C GLY A 375 -8.78 17.85 -9.07
N GLY A 376 -8.83 17.23 -10.25
CA GLY A 376 -9.96 16.38 -10.64
C GLY A 376 -9.89 14.97 -10.03
N SER A 377 -10.87 14.12 -10.37
CA SER A 377 -10.79 12.67 -10.12
C SER A 377 -9.48 12.10 -10.68
N PRO A 378 -8.74 11.26 -9.94
CA PRO A 378 -7.48 10.67 -10.42
C PRO A 378 -7.61 9.94 -11.77
N SER A 379 -8.79 9.34 -12.05
CA SER A 379 -9.07 8.60 -13.29
C SER A 379 -9.04 9.47 -14.55
N ASP A 380 -9.40 10.74 -14.42
CA ASP A 380 -9.57 11.66 -15.56
C ASP A 380 -8.43 12.69 -15.62
N CYS A 381 -7.53 12.70 -14.62
CA CYS A 381 -6.41 13.64 -14.55
C CYS A 381 -5.19 13.22 -15.36
N LEU A 382 -4.91 11.91 -15.49
CA LEU A 382 -3.72 11.39 -16.14
C LEU A 382 -4.05 10.69 -17.45
N GLN A 383 -3.51 11.19 -18.56
CA GLN A 383 -3.48 10.50 -19.84
C GLN A 383 -2.08 9.93 -20.07
N ILE A 384 -2.00 8.66 -20.50
CA ILE A 384 -0.75 8.00 -20.84
C ILE A 384 -0.72 7.76 -22.35
N LEU A 385 0.33 8.22 -23.02
CA LEU A 385 0.60 7.95 -24.43
C LEU A 385 1.91 7.15 -24.54
N THR A 386 1.97 6.21 -25.49
CA THR A 386 3.15 5.39 -25.75
C THR A 386 3.58 5.57 -27.21
N ILE A 387 4.87 5.81 -27.46
CA ILE A 387 5.46 5.98 -28.79
C ILE A 387 6.62 5.00 -28.94
N GLU A 388 6.57 4.16 -29.98
CA GLU A 388 7.68 3.24 -30.32
C GLU A 388 8.65 3.94 -31.29
N ASN A 389 9.93 4.02 -30.93
CA ASN A 389 10.92 4.81 -31.68
C ASN A 389 11.60 4.03 -32.82
N GLY A 390 11.26 2.75 -33.02
CA GLY A 390 11.81 1.89 -34.08
C GLY A 390 13.25 1.42 -33.85
N ASP A 391 13.93 1.91 -32.81
CA ASP A 391 15.27 1.53 -32.37
C ASP A 391 15.29 0.58 -31.16
N GLY A 392 14.12 0.03 -30.82
CA GLY A 392 13.90 -0.82 -29.64
C GLY A 392 13.67 -0.05 -28.35
N THR A 393 13.56 1.29 -28.42
CA THR A 393 13.10 2.12 -27.30
C THR A 393 11.62 2.53 -27.44
N VAL A 394 11.01 2.80 -26.29
CA VAL A 394 9.61 3.19 -26.15
C VAL A 394 9.54 4.42 -25.26
N ASP A 395 8.88 5.48 -25.72
CA ASP A 395 8.58 6.65 -24.90
C ASP A 395 7.21 6.54 -24.28
N ARG A 396 7.14 6.70 -22.96
CA ARG A 396 5.89 6.82 -22.22
C ARG A 396 5.72 8.27 -21.78
N ILE A 397 4.62 8.88 -22.20
CA ILE A 397 4.28 10.27 -21.94
C ILE A 397 3.09 10.31 -20.98
N PHE A 398 3.30 10.90 -19.80
CA PHE A 398 2.30 11.10 -18.75
C PHE A 398 1.84 12.55 -18.78
N ARG A 399 0.59 12.78 -19.17
CA ARG A 399 -0.02 14.11 -19.31
C ARG A 399 -1.04 14.34 -18.22
N PHE A 400 -0.77 15.31 -17.34
CA PHE A 400 -1.59 15.69 -16.20
C PHE A 400 -2.35 16.99 -16.49
N THR A 401 -3.68 16.90 -16.59
CA THR A 401 -4.56 18.07 -16.85
C THR A 401 -5.23 18.63 -15.60
N CYS A 402 -5.06 17.97 -14.46
CA CYS A 402 -5.48 18.46 -13.16
C CYS A 402 -4.54 17.98 -12.05
N SER A 403 -4.61 18.65 -10.89
CA SER A 403 -3.77 18.30 -9.74
C SER A 403 -4.10 16.90 -9.23
N THR A 404 -3.08 16.09 -8.99
CA THR A 404 -3.21 14.72 -8.47
C THR A 404 -1.91 14.29 -7.80
N GLY A 405 -1.92 13.15 -7.14
CA GLY A 405 -0.72 12.42 -6.75
C GLY A 405 -0.41 11.33 -7.73
N TRP A 406 0.82 11.34 -8.22
CA TRP A 406 1.30 10.36 -9.17
C TRP A 406 2.28 9.42 -8.49
N THR A 407 1.90 8.16 -8.40
CA THR A 407 2.86 7.09 -8.09
C THR A 407 3.60 6.77 -9.38
N ILE A 408 4.90 7.06 -9.37
CA ILE A 408 5.77 6.77 -10.51
C ILE A 408 5.73 5.25 -10.74
N PRO A 409 5.32 4.78 -11.92
CA PRO A 409 5.23 3.34 -12.20
C PRO A 409 6.56 2.65 -11.91
N ASN A 410 6.50 1.48 -11.30
CA ASN A 410 7.66 0.60 -11.25
C ASN A 410 8.01 0.16 -12.67
N ASN A 411 9.30 -0.04 -12.92
CA ASN A 411 9.75 -0.70 -14.14
C ASN A 411 9.11 -2.10 -14.17
N THR A 412 8.56 -2.50 -15.30
CA THR A 412 8.19 -3.90 -15.50
C THR A 412 9.45 -4.74 -15.59
N GLU A 413 9.36 -6.06 -15.38
CA GLU A 413 10.50 -6.97 -15.61
C GLU A 413 10.95 -7.01 -17.09
N GLU A 414 10.23 -6.30 -17.97
CA GLU A 414 10.40 -6.25 -19.42
C GLU A 414 11.03 -4.94 -19.91
N GLU A 415 11.15 -3.91 -19.06
CA GLU A 415 11.57 -2.55 -19.46
C GLU A 415 12.69 -1.99 -18.55
N GLU A 416 13.70 -1.39 -19.16
CA GLU A 416 14.74 -0.62 -18.46
C GLU A 416 14.63 0.87 -18.82
N ILE A 417 14.75 1.76 -17.82
CA ILE A 417 14.81 3.21 -18.04
C ILE A 417 16.14 3.55 -18.73
N VAL A 418 16.08 4.22 -19.87
CA VAL A 418 17.26 4.52 -20.71
C VAL A 418 17.88 5.87 -20.38
N ASP A 419 17.06 6.84 -20.00
CA ASP A 419 17.47 8.22 -19.77
C ASP A 419 16.66 8.86 -18.63
N GLU A 420 17.07 10.03 -18.16
CA GLU A 420 16.27 10.84 -17.25
C GLU A 420 15.00 11.39 -17.94
N ALA A 421 13.96 11.69 -17.16
CA ALA A 421 12.70 12.16 -17.71
C ALA A 421 12.79 13.61 -18.19
N GLN A 422 12.11 13.90 -19.30
CA GLN A 422 11.81 15.28 -19.69
C GLN A 422 10.52 15.74 -19.02
N VAL A 423 10.47 16.98 -18.54
CA VAL A 423 9.30 17.53 -17.85
C VAL A 423 8.96 18.91 -18.37
N LEU A 424 7.71 19.10 -18.79
CA LEU A 424 7.11 20.40 -19.12
C LEU A 424 6.07 20.75 -18.04
N ILE A 425 6.21 21.93 -17.43
CA ILE A 425 5.30 22.45 -16.40
C ILE A 425 4.75 23.79 -16.89
N VAL A 426 3.45 23.87 -17.07
CA VAL A 426 2.74 25.07 -17.51
C VAL A 426 1.73 25.46 -16.44
N ALA A 427 1.82 26.69 -15.93
CA ALA A 427 0.86 27.23 -14.96
C ALA A 427 -0.45 27.68 -15.61
N GLY A 428 -1.48 27.96 -14.81
CA GLY A 428 -2.73 28.52 -15.32
C GLY A 428 -2.55 29.94 -15.86
N GLY A 429 -3.19 30.27 -16.98
CA GLY A 429 -3.18 31.61 -17.56
C GLY A 429 -4.03 32.60 -16.77
N GLY A 430 -3.74 33.90 -16.86
CA GLY A 430 -4.53 34.96 -16.24
C GLY A 430 -5.80 35.28 -17.03
N GLY A 431 -6.85 35.72 -16.33
CA GLY A 431 -8.10 36.19 -16.94
C GLY A 431 -7.97 37.58 -17.57
N GLY A 432 -8.75 37.84 -18.62
CA GLY A 432 -8.82 39.13 -19.30
C GLY A 432 -9.60 40.19 -18.53
N GLY A 433 -9.25 41.46 -18.73
CA GLY A 433 -9.94 42.60 -18.13
C GLY A 433 -11.26 42.96 -18.82
N ARG A 434 -12.05 43.82 -18.18
CA ARG A 434 -13.34 44.32 -18.69
C ARG A 434 -13.34 45.85 -18.82
N GLY A 435 -13.70 46.33 -20.00
CA GLY A 435 -13.76 47.75 -20.33
C GLY A 435 -13.51 48.00 -21.81
N THR A 436 -13.84 49.21 -22.26
CA THR A 436 -13.64 49.67 -23.64
C THR A 436 -12.16 49.74 -24.08
N SER A 437 -11.23 49.69 -23.14
CA SER A 437 -9.78 49.65 -23.38
C SER A 437 -9.10 48.87 -22.25
N ALA A 438 -9.66 47.69 -21.95
CA ALA A 438 -9.12 46.76 -20.98
C ALA A 438 -7.96 45.93 -21.54
N GLY A 439 -7.07 45.49 -20.65
CA GLY A 439 -5.89 44.70 -20.98
C GLY A 439 -6.16 43.19 -21.01
N GLY A 440 -5.39 42.48 -21.82
CA GLY A 440 -5.45 41.02 -21.90
C GLY A 440 -4.81 40.34 -20.69
N GLY A 441 -5.21 39.11 -20.39
CA GLY A 441 -4.57 38.28 -19.38
C GLY A 441 -3.18 37.81 -19.83
N GLY A 442 -2.21 37.77 -18.92
CA GLY A 442 -0.89 37.19 -19.15
C GLY A 442 -0.95 35.67 -19.14
N ALA A 443 -0.05 35.02 -19.88
CA ALA A 443 0.11 33.58 -19.84
C ALA A 443 0.64 33.08 -18.47
N GLY A 444 0.37 31.81 -18.16
CA GLY A 444 1.04 31.09 -17.09
C GLY A 444 2.51 30.88 -17.41
N GLY A 445 3.33 30.83 -16.37
CA GLY A 445 4.75 30.49 -16.49
C GLY A 445 4.93 29.12 -17.13
N LEU A 446 6.00 28.97 -17.90
CA LEU A 446 6.39 27.73 -18.55
C LEU A 446 7.80 27.35 -18.09
N ILE A 447 7.95 26.13 -17.61
CA ILE A 447 9.26 25.55 -17.26
C ILE A 447 9.41 24.26 -18.05
N PHE A 448 10.56 24.09 -18.67
CA PHE A 448 10.94 22.84 -19.33
C PHE A 448 12.28 22.35 -18.78
N GLN A 449 12.32 21.08 -18.39
CA GLN A 449 13.52 20.41 -17.88
C GLN A 449 13.80 19.19 -18.76
N ASN A 450 15.02 19.10 -19.28
CA ASN A 450 15.45 17.98 -20.12
C ASN A 450 15.86 16.74 -19.34
N SER A 451 16.11 16.88 -18.04
CA SER A 451 16.81 15.88 -17.23
C SER A 451 16.23 15.94 -15.81
N VAL A 452 15.32 15.03 -15.50
CA VAL A 452 14.69 14.89 -14.19
C VAL A 452 14.75 13.44 -13.75
N SER A 453 15.50 13.17 -12.68
CA SER A 453 15.55 11.84 -12.08
C SER A 453 14.24 11.52 -11.36
N LEU A 454 13.60 10.42 -11.73
CA LEU A 454 12.39 9.89 -11.10
C LEU A 454 12.73 8.64 -10.30
N ASN A 455 12.16 8.50 -9.11
CA ASN A 455 12.33 7.31 -8.27
C ASN A 455 11.09 6.41 -8.43
N PRO A 456 11.19 5.26 -9.14
CA PRO A 456 10.07 4.34 -9.30
C PRO A 456 9.44 3.92 -7.98
N GLY A 457 8.12 3.80 -7.96
CA GLY A 457 7.34 3.44 -6.77
C GLY A 457 7.11 4.57 -5.77
N SER A 458 7.76 5.73 -5.93
CA SER A 458 7.47 6.90 -5.08
C SER A 458 6.23 7.66 -5.56
N THR A 459 5.44 8.16 -4.62
CA THR A 459 4.27 9.01 -4.89
C THR A 459 4.65 10.47 -4.73
N ILE A 460 4.46 11.26 -5.79
CA ILE A 460 4.79 12.69 -5.80
C ILE A 460 3.57 13.54 -6.16
N PRO A 461 3.46 14.78 -5.61
CA PRO A 461 2.39 15.70 -5.98
C PRO A 461 2.66 16.27 -7.37
N VAL A 462 1.63 16.20 -8.22
CA VAL A 462 1.55 16.91 -9.49
C VAL A 462 0.48 17.98 -9.34
N ILE A 463 0.87 19.24 -9.30
CA ILE A 463 -0.06 20.36 -9.16
C ILE A 463 -0.23 21.02 -10.51
N VAL A 464 -1.48 21.12 -10.96
CA VAL A 464 -1.84 21.79 -12.21
C VAL A 464 -2.63 23.04 -11.87
N GLY A 465 -2.07 24.19 -12.22
CA GLY A 465 -2.66 25.50 -11.99
C GLY A 465 -3.92 25.69 -12.82
N ILE A 466 -4.97 26.25 -12.21
CA ILE A 466 -6.21 26.60 -12.90
C ILE A 466 -6.08 27.98 -13.55
N GLY A 467 -6.75 28.15 -14.69
CA GLY A 467 -6.84 29.45 -15.35
C GLY A 467 -7.63 30.45 -14.52
N GLY A 468 -7.16 31.70 -14.48
CA GLY A 468 -7.82 32.79 -13.79
C GLY A 468 -9.13 33.18 -14.48
N ALA A 469 -10.18 33.42 -13.70
CA ALA A 469 -11.44 33.90 -14.23
C ALA A 469 -11.30 35.30 -14.84
N GLY A 470 -11.93 35.50 -15.99
CA GLY A 470 -12.04 36.82 -16.62
C GLY A 470 -12.89 37.76 -15.78
N SER A 471 -12.65 39.06 -15.93
CA SER A 471 -13.35 40.03 -15.09
C SER A 471 -14.84 40.12 -15.42
N THR A 472 -15.68 40.00 -14.40
CA THR A 472 -17.14 40.18 -14.49
C THR A 472 -17.56 41.64 -14.33
N SER A 473 -16.67 42.55 -13.97
CA SER A 473 -17.00 43.98 -13.77
C SER A 473 -15.90 44.91 -14.26
N THR A 474 -16.27 46.11 -14.72
CA THR A 474 -15.28 47.13 -15.12
C THR A 474 -14.44 47.66 -13.95
N ASN A 475 -14.84 47.32 -12.72
CA ASN A 475 -14.20 47.75 -11.46
C ASN A 475 -13.27 46.69 -10.87
N ALA A 476 -13.08 45.54 -11.53
CA ALA A 476 -12.17 44.50 -11.09
C ALA A 476 -11.26 44.09 -12.26
N ARG A 477 -9.97 43.86 -12.00
CA ARG A 477 -9.07 43.21 -12.97
C ARG A 477 -9.49 41.75 -13.18
N GLY A 478 -9.03 41.13 -14.27
CA GLY A 478 -9.08 39.68 -14.38
C GLY A 478 -8.35 39.02 -13.22
N GLN A 479 -8.74 37.80 -12.85
CA GLN A 479 -8.06 37.07 -11.80
C GLN A 479 -6.75 36.47 -12.34
N ASN A 480 -5.76 36.34 -11.46
CA ASN A 480 -4.54 35.61 -11.79
C ASN A 480 -4.85 34.12 -11.94
N GLY A 481 -4.12 33.44 -12.82
CA GLY A 481 -4.06 31.98 -12.80
C GLY A 481 -3.32 31.49 -11.56
N THR A 482 -3.48 30.22 -11.22
CA THR A 482 -2.72 29.59 -10.12
C THR A 482 -1.48 28.86 -10.63
N ASN A 483 -0.56 28.56 -9.71
CA ASN A 483 0.71 27.92 -10.02
C ASN A 483 0.52 26.44 -10.38
N SER A 484 1.39 25.93 -11.25
CA SER A 484 1.62 24.48 -11.41
C SER A 484 2.94 24.11 -10.74
N SER A 485 3.07 22.89 -10.23
CA SER A 485 4.34 22.39 -9.70
C SER A 485 4.51 20.89 -9.89
N PHE A 486 5.78 20.51 -10.05
CA PHE A 486 6.22 19.13 -10.15
C PHE A 486 7.61 19.04 -9.53
N LEU A 487 7.78 18.14 -8.54
CA LEU A 487 8.98 18.08 -7.69
C LEU A 487 9.31 19.45 -7.09
N SER A 488 10.53 19.95 -7.25
CA SER A 488 10.97 21.26 -6.75
C SER A 488 10.66 22.43 -7.69
N PHE A 489 10.15 22.16 -8.90
CA PHE A 489 9.90 23.19 -9.90
C PHE A 489 8.48 23.75 -9.75
N THR A 490 8.36 25.08 -9.72
CA THR A 490 7.07 25.77 -9.63
C THR A 490 6.93 26.79 -10.75
N ALA A 491 5.95 26.56 -11.62
CA ALA A 491 5.55 27.50 -12.66
C ALA A 491 4.52 28.49 -12.10
N ILE A 492 4.78 29.79 -12.23
CA ILE A 492 3.92 30.83 -11.63
C ILE A 492 2.68 31.10 -12.50
N GLY A 493 1.50 31.19 -11.90
CA GLY A 493 0.25 31.51 -12.60
C GLY A 493 0.28 32.89 -13.27
N GLY A 494 -0.44 33.03 -14.40
CA GLY A 494 -0.43 34.22 -15.23
C GLY A 494 -1.16 35.41 -14.60
N GLY A 495 -0.67 36.62 -14.87
CA GLY A 495 -1.24 37.86 -14.34
C GLY A 495 -2.56 38.25 -15.01
N GLY A 496 -3.56 38.65 -14.22
CA GLY A 496 -4.84 39.14 -14.72
C GLY A 496 -4.75 40.50 -15.44
N GLY A 497 -5.58 40.67 -16.49
CA GLY A 497 -5.65 41.89 -17.28
C GLY A 497 -6.38 43.05 -16.59
N GLY A 498 -5.89 44.27 -16.79
CA GLY A 498 -6.46 45.48 -16.19
C GLY A 498 -7.84 45.87 -16.75
N SER A 499 -8.62 46.58 -15.94
CA SER A 499 -9.97 47.09 -16.24
C SER A 499 -10.08 48.62 -16.06
N VAL A 500 -11.04 49.24 -16.74
CA VAL A 500 -10.96 50.67 -17.12
C VAL A 500 -11.43 51.71 -16.09
N VAL A 501 -11.68 51.41 -14.81
CA VAL A 501 -12.36 52.40 -13.92
C VAL A 501 -11.50 53.08 -12.85
N ASN A 502 -10.57 52.40 -12.17
CA ASN A 502 -9.76 53.02 -11.11
C ASN A 502 -8.26 52.71 -11.28
N ASN A 503 -7.38 53.49 -10.63
CA ASN A 503 -5.94 53.40 -10.88
C ASN A 503 -5.34 52.05 -10.50
N ALA A 504 -5.82 51.44 -9.41
CA ALA A 504 -5.33 50.15 -8.93
C ALA A 504 -5.72 48.97 -9.86
N ASN A 505 -6.91 49.03 -10.47
CA ASN A 505 -7.43 47.97 -11.32
C ASN A 505 -7.11 48.18 -12.81
N ARG A 506 -6.58 49.36 -13.19
CA ARG A 506 -6.06 49.62 -14.55
C ARG A 506 -4.74 48.90 -14.82
N ASN A 507 -3.91 48.71 -13.81
CA ASN A 507 -2.63 48.02 -13.99
C ASN A 507 -2.86 46.53 -14.23
N GLY A 508 -2.11 45.97 -15.18
CA GLY A 508 -2.02 44.52 -15.30
C GLY A 508 -1.40 43.93 -14.04
N ALA A 509 -1.87 42.78 -13.59
CA ALA A 509 -1.25 42.07 -12.48
C ALA A 509 0.04 41.37 -12.94
N GLY A 510 1.01 41.25 -12.03
CA GLY A 510 2.16 40.38 -12.24
C GLY A 510 1.79 38.90 -12.11
N GLY A 511 2.62 38.04 -12.70
CA GLY A 511 2.48 36.59 -12.68
C GLY A 511 3.63 35.93 -13.44
N GLY A 512 3.48 34.65 -13.81
CA GLY A 512 4.46 33.96 -14.67
C GLY A 512 4.71 34.76 -15.95
N SER A 513 3.66 35.14 -16.66
CA SER A 513 3.68 36.31 -17.55
C SER A 513 2.74 37.41 -17.04
N GLY A 514 3.11 38.65 -17.32
CA GLY A 514 2.38 39.82 -16.84
C GLY A 514 1.10 40.10 -17.63
N GLY A 515 0.05 40.52 -16.93
CA GLY A 515 -1.19 41.00 -17.55
C GLY A 515 -1.02 42.34 -18.25
N GLY A 516 -1.88 42.63 -19.21
CA GLY A 516 -1.92 43.90 -19.91
C GLY A 516 -2.60 45.00 -19.09
N GLY A 517 -2.11 46.24 -19.22
CA GLY A 517 -2.70 47.42 -18.61
C GLY A 517 -3.89 47.98 -19.40
N ALA A 518 -4.90 48.50 -18.72
CA ALA A 518 -6.04 49.19 -19.30
C ALA A 518 -5.78 50.70 -19.49
N ARG A 519 -6.63 51.39 -20.25
CA ARG A 519 -6.61 52.86 -20.35
C ARG A 519 -8.00 53.46 -20.13
N GLN A 520 -8.05 54.62 -19.47
CA GLN A 520 -9.25 55.43 -19.35
C GLN A 520 -8.92 56.92 -19.49
N GLY A 521 -9.40 57.55 -20.57
CA GLY A 521 -9.07 58.95 -20.88
C GLY A 521 -7.55 59.15 -21.02
N SER A 522 -6.98 60.03 -20.19
CA SER A 522 -5.54 60.33 -20.14
C SER A 522 -4.73 59.39 -19.24
N ASN A 523 -5.40 58.52 -18.46
CA ASN A 523 -4.75 57.67 -17.47
C ASN A 523 -4.40 56.30 -18.05
N ASN A 524 -3.11 55.97 -18.01
CA ASN A 524 -2.57 54.70 -18.49
C ASN A 524 -2.38 53.72 -17.32
N GLY A 525 -2.85 52.49 -17.49
CA GLY A 525 -2.47 51.36 -16.67
C GLY A 525 -1.12 50.81 -17.09
N THR A 526 -0.29 50.44 -16.13
CA THR A 526 1.02 49.83 -16.38
C THR A 526 0.90 48.37 -16.78
N ALA A 527 1.92 47.87 -17.46
CA ALA A 527 2.10 46.44 -17.68
C ALA A 527 2.24 45.69 -16.35
N GLY A 528 1.68 44.49 -16.27
CA GLY A 528 2.10 43.49 -15.29
C GLY A 528 3.50 42.97 -15.61
N THR A 529 4.25 42.62 -14.58
CA THR A 529 5.57 42.00 -14.70
C THR A 529 5.46 40.49 -14.90
N GLY A 530 6.27 39.92 -15.78
CA GLY A 530 6.47 38.48 -15.91
C GLY A 530 7.70 38.01 -15.12
N GLU A 531 7.69 36.75 -14.70
CA GLU A 531 8.81 36.12 -14.00
C GLU A 531 9.91 35.72 -14.99
N PHE A 532 11.16 36.07 -14.67
CA PHE A 532 12.29 35.78 -15.55
C PHE A 532 12.47 34.26 -15.72
N GLY A 533 12.66 33.83 -16.97
CA GLY A 533 12.89 32.42 -17.30
C GLY A 533 11.63 31.56 -17.40
N GLN A 534 10.44 32.11 -17.12
CA GLN A 534 9.16 31.38 -17.27
C GLN A 534 8.11 32.15 -18.07
N GLY A 535 8.23 33.48 -18.14
CA GLY A 535 7.33 34.32 -18.92
C GLY A 535 7.84 35.73 -19.14
N ARG A 536 7.00 36.57 -19.76
CA ARG A 536 7.36 37.94 -20.16
C ARG A 536 6.34 38.96 -19.67
N ASN A 537 6.74 40.23 -19.69
CA ASN A 537 5.88 41.33 -19.27
C ASN A 537 4.68 41.50 -20.20
N GLY A 538 3.57 41.97 -19.65
CA GLY A 538 2.48 42.51 -20.46
C GLY A 538 2.87 43.87 -21.07
N ALA A 539 1.93 44.49 -21.76
CA ALA A 539 2.06 45.87 -22.21
C ALA A 539 1.20 46.83 -21.38
N GLY A 540 1.62 48.09 -21.30
CA GLY A 540 0.81 49.17 -20.74
C GLY A 540 -0.28 49.62 -21.71
N GLY A 541 -1.38 50.16 -21.17
CA GLY A 541 -2.41 50.83 -21.96
C GLY A 541 -1.92 52.19 -22.48
N GLY A 542 -2.41 52.63 -23.63
CA GLY A 542 -1.94 53.86 -24.27
C GLY A 542 -2.87 54.42 -25.36
N ALA A 543 -2.46 55.52 -25.98
CA ALA A 543 -3.21 56.20 -27.03
C ALA A 543 -2.44 56.16 -28.34
N ALA A 544 -3.19 55.99 -29.43
CA ALA A 544 -2.68 56.10 -30.79
C ALA A 544 -3.67 56.94 -31.59
N GLY A 545 -3.27 58.16 -31.98
CA GLY A 545 -4.18 59.16 -32.54
C GLY A 545 -5.29 59.56 -31.54
N SER A 546 -6.55 59.61 -31.99
CA SER A 546 -7.72 59.90 -31.15
C SER A 546 -8.31 58.67 -30.45
N GLY A 547 -7.73 57.48 -30.64
CA GLY A 547 -8.18 56.22 -30.04
C GLY A 547 -7.45 55.87 -28.74
N ILE A 548 -8.14 55.15 -27.85
CA ILE A 548 -7.58 54.58 -26.62
C ILE A 548 -7.52 53.05 -26.72
N ARG A 549 -6.46 52.46 -26.14
CA ARG A 549 -6.13 51.05 -26.27
C ARG A 549 -5.63 50.46 -24.94
N GLY A 550 -6.08 49.26 -24.62
CA GLY A 550 -5.41 48.42 -23.62
C GLY A 550 -4.12 47.81 -24.17
N GLY A 551 -3.27 47.30 -23.29
CA GLY A 551 -2.09 46.51 -23.65
C GLY A 551 -2.38 45.01 -23.66
N GLY A 552 -1.72 44.27 -24.56
CA GLY A 552 -1.77 42.81 -24.59
C GLY A 552 -1.11 42.18 -23.36
N GLY A 553 -1.55 40.98 -22.98
CA GLY A 553 -0.87 40.18 -21.96
C GLY A 553 0.44 39.60 -22.48
N GLY A 554 1.43 39.38 -21.61
CA GLY A 554 2.67 38.72 -21.98
C GLY A 554 2.48 37.22 -22.24
N GLY A 555 3.28 36.65 -23.13
CA GLY A 555 3.40 35.20 -23.34
C GLY A 555 4.77 34.68 -22.89
N ALA A 556 4.95 33.36 -22.93
CA ALA A 556 6.25 32.74 -22.64
C ALA A 556 7.33 33.16 -23.66
N GLY A 557 6.96 33.30 -24.93
CA GLY A 557 7.90 33.59 -26.03
C GLY A 557 8.11 35.08 -26.32
N GLY A 558 7.32 35.97 -25.72
CA GLY A 558 7.50 37.39 -25.93
C GLY A 558 6.57 38.28 -25.09
N PRO A 559 6.94 39.56 -24.90
CA PRO A 559 6.08 40.51 -24.20
C PRO A 559 4.78 40.76 -24.98
N GLY A 560 3.74 41.20 -24.26
CA GLY A 560 2.51 41.67 -24.89
C GLY A 560 2.75 42.93 -25.72
N GLU A 561 1.94 43.16 -26.74
CA GLU A 561 2.08 44.36 -27.56
C GLU A 561 1.35 45.57 -26.96
N GLY A 562 2.00 46.74 -27.06
CA GLY A 562 1.50 48.01 -26.54
C GLY A 562 1.25 49.06 -27.62
N SER A 563 0.93 50.28 -27.18
CA SER A 563 0.33 51.34 -28.02
C SER A 563 1.17 51.98 -29.17
N ASN A 564 2.43 51.60 -29.40
CA ASN A 564 3.37 52.34 -30.29
C ASN A 564 3.45 51.83 -31.76
N GLY A 565 2.42 51.16 -32.30
CA GLY A 565 2.43 50.69 -33.70
C GLY A 565 1.03 50.44 -34.30
N ALA A 566 0.96 50.28 -35.63
CA ALA A 566 -0.29 50.06 -36.36
C ALA A 566 -1.06 48.79 -35.91
N GLY A 567 -0.41 47.82 -35.25
CA GLY A 567 -1.02 46.56 -34.77
C GLY A 567 -1.10 46.36 -33.24
N GLY A 568 -0.70 47.33 -32.40
CA GLY A 568 -0.23 47.02 -31.04
C GLY A 568 -1.26 46.75 -29.92
N ARG A 569 -1.96 45.61 -29.96
CA ARG A 569 -2.86 45.12 -28.89
C ARG A 569 -2.81 43.60 -28.68
N ASP A 570 -1.99 42.90 -29.44
CA ASP A 570 -1.96 41.45 -29.44
C ASP A 570 -1.27 40.91 -28.18
N GLY A 571 -1.70 39.74 -27.76
CA GLY A 571 -1.01 39.01 -26.70
C GLY A 571 0.37 38.55 -27.16
N GLY A 572 1.31 38.49 -26.23
CA GLY A 572 2.67 37.99 -26.50
C GLY A 572 2.64 36.53 -26.96
N PRO A 573 3.55 36.11 -27.85
CA PRO A 573 3.58 34.76 -28.38
C PRO A 573 3.83 33.72 -27.28
N GLY A 574 3.25 32.53 -27.46
CA GLY A 574 3.57 31.35 -26.67
C GLY A 574 4.84 30.64 -27.16
N GLU A 575 5.27 29.61 -26.44
CA GLU A 575 6.42 28.76 -26.78
C GLU A 575 5.96 27.36 -27.20
N SER A 576 6.67 26.72 -28.14
CA SER A 576 6.26 25.41 -28.68
C SER A 576 7.18 24.28 -28.22
N TYR A 577 6.60 23.14 -27.84
CA TYR A 577 7.29 21.93 -27.43
C TYR A 577 6.67 20.70 -28.06
N ASP A 578 7.49 19.71 -28.39
CA ASP A 578 7.12 18.42 -28.98
C ASP A 578 7.12 17.26 -27.95
N ILE A 579 7.15 17.58 -26.65
CA ILE A 579 7.19 16.61 -25.55
C ILE A 579 6.03 15.60 -25.58
N SER A 580 4.89 15.96 -26.19
CA SER A 580 3.74 15.06 -26.36
C SER A 580 3.78 14.21 -27.63
N GLY A 581 4.89 14.22 -28.38
CA GLY A 581 5.01 13.57 -29.69
C GLY A 581 4.57 14.44 -30.88
N GLU A 582 3.92 15.57 -30.59
CA GLU A 582 3.53 16.60 -31.56
C GLU A 582 3.89 17.98 -31.02
N SER A 583 4.27 18.90 -31.92
CA SER A 583 4.61 20.28 -31.57
C SER A 583 3.37 21.09 -31.17
N ILE A 584 3.22 21.38 -29.88
CA ILE A 584 2.12 22.17 -29.32
C ILE A 584 2.66 23.50 -28.77
N THR A 585 1.96 24.61 -29.06
CA THR A 585 2.26 25.93 -28.50
C THR A 585 1.54 26.16 -27.18
N TYR A 586 2.25 26.51 -26.12
CA TYR A 586 1.75 26.74 -24.76
C TYR A 586 1.93 28.21 -24.34
N SER A 587 1.19 28.63 -23.31
CA SER A 587 1.45 29.90 -22.60
C SER A 587 1.53 31.16 -23.48
N ALA A 588 0.52 31.41 -24.33
CA ALA A 588 0.42 32.67 -25.06
C ALA A 588 -0.43 33.72 -24.33
N GLY A 589 -0.11 35.00 -24.50
CA GLY A 589 -0.83 36.11 -23.89
C GLY A 589 -2.20 36.36 -24.53
N GLY A 590 -3.13 36.96 -23.78
CA GLY A 590 -4.43 37.40 -24.28
C GLY A 590 -4.39 38.77 -24.95
N GLY A 591 -5.26 38.98 -25.94
CA GLY A 591 -5.39 40.25 -26.66
C GLY A 591 -6.15 41.33 -25.88
N ALA A 592 -5.93 42.58 -26.23
CA ALA A 592 -6.51 43.75 -25.58
C ALA A 592 -7.63 44.43 -26.37
N SER A 593 -8.56 45.06 -25.65
CA SER A 593 -9.70 45.78 -26.25
C SER A 593 -9.37 47.25 -26.52
N SER A 594 -10.18 47.89 -27.37
CA SER A 594 -9.95 49.28 -27.77
C SER A 594 -11.19 50.04 -28.24
N THR A 595 -11.15 51.37 -28.19
CA THR A 595 -12.24 52.23 -28.72
C THR A 595 -11.72 53.54 -29.34
N GLY A 596 -12.46 54.05 -30.35
CA GLY A 596 -12.20 55.32 -31.03
C GLY A 596 -11.76 55.20 -32.51
N PRO A 597 -11.76 56.32 -33.27
CA PRO A 597 -11.36 56.36 -34.69
C PRO A 597 -9.83 56.22 -34.86
N GLY A 598 -9.39 55.51 -35.92
CA GLY A 598 -7.97 55.18 -36.17
C GLY A 598 -7.48 53.88 -35.54
N ASN A 599 -8.40 53.05 -35.02
CA ASN A 599 -8.12 51.75 -34.42
C ASN A 599 -8.21 50.61 -35.46
N ASN A 600 -7.12 49.87 -35.66
CA ASN A 600 -7.05 48.70 -36.55
C ASN A 600 -7.64 47.43 -35.89
N GLY A 601 -8.88 47.47 -35.39
CA GLY A 601 -9.56 46.31 -34.76
C GLY A 601 -9.13 45.99 -33.33
N ASP A 602 -9.68 44.94 -32.71
CA ASP A 602 -9.30 44.46 -31.37
C ASP A 602 -8.05 43.57 -31.43
N GLY A 603 -7.35 43.40 -30.29
CA GLY A 603 -6.16 42.57 -30.20
C GLY A 603 -6.45 41.07 -30.27
N PHE A 604 -5.65 40.34 -31.03
CA PHE A 604 -5.66 38.88 -31.07
C PHE A 604 -4.87 38.29 -29.91
N GLY A 605 -5.22 37.06 -29.53
CA GLY A 605 -4.38 36.28 -28.63
C GLY A 605 -3.08 35.86 -29.31
N GLY A 606 -1.99 35.85 -28.55
CA GLY A 606 -0.67 35.48 -29.05
C GLY A 606 -0.66 34.07 -29.65
N SER A 607 0.16 33.87 -30.69
CA SER A 607 0.30 32.61 -31.45
C SER A 607 -1.03 31.96 -31.87
N SER A 608 -2.11 32.74 -31.98
CA SER A 608 -3.48 32.24 -32.21
C SER A 608 -4.02 31.24 -31.16
N VAL A 609 -3.38 31.14 -29.99
CA VAL A 609 -3.83 30.28 -28.88
C VAL A 609 -4.18 31.07 -27.62
N GLY A 610 -3.76 32.33 -27.53
CA GLY A 610 -4.32 33.29 -26.57
C GLY A 610 -5.79 33.59 -26.85
N GLY A 611 -6.47 34.13 -25.84
CA GLY A 611 -7.84 34.65 -26.00
C GLY A 611 -7.88 35.95 -26.78
N ASN A 612 -8.77 36.04 -27.77
CA ASN A 612 -8.96 37.24 -28.57
C ASN A 612 -9.83 38.25 -27.81
N ALA A 613 -9.48 39.53 -27.90
CA ALA A 613 -10.32 40.57 -27.34
C ALA A 613 -11.68 40.64 -28.06
N ASN A 614 -12.75 40.89 -27.30
CA ASN A 614 -14.14 40.96 -27.77
C ASN A 614 -14.65 39.74 -28.58
N GLY A 615 -13.93 38.62 -28.67
CA GLY A 615 -14.35 37.42 -29.42
C GLY A 615 -15.70 36.84 -29.00
N SER A 616 -16.33 35.92 -29.73
CA SER A 616 -17.58 35.29 -29.24
C SER A 616 -17.28 33.96 -28.53
N GLY A 617 -17.88 33.71 -27.36
CA GLY A 617 -17.79 32.42 -26.66
C GLY A 617 -16.36 31.99 -26.33
N ALA A 618 -15.98 30.76 -26.70
CA ALA A 618 -14.68 30.15 -26.39
C ALA A 618 -13.47 30.91 -26.96
N LEU A 619 -13.64 31.72 -28.00
CA LEU A 619 -12.55 32.49 -28.63
C LEU A 619 -12.00 33.62 -27.73
N ARG A 620 -12.74 34.00 -26.67
CA ARG A 620 -12.24 34.93 -25.65
C ARG A 620 -11.34 34.24 -24.63
N ASN A 621 -11.50 32.94 -24.42
CA ASN A 621 -10.71 32.21 -23.43
C ASN A 621 -9.33 31.87 -23.99
N GLY A 622 -8.37 31.58 -23.12
CA GLY A 622 -7.16 30.88 -23.53
C GLY A 622 -7.52 29.54 -24.18
N ARG A 623 -6.89 29.22 -25.31
CA ARG A 623 -7.23 28.04 -26.14
C ARG A 623 -6.19 26.91 -26.06
N SER A 624 -5.01 27.20 -25.54
CA SER A 624 -3.97 26.20 -25.24
C SER A 624 -3.54 26.31 -23.78
N PRO A 625 -3.05 25.24 -23.12
CA PRO A 625 -2.72 25.29 -21.71
C PRO A 625 -1.84 26.47 -21.32
N GLY A 626 -2.17 27.10 -20.20
CA GLY A 626 -1.53 28.30 -19.67
C GLY A 626 -1.77 29.59 -20.46
N SER A 627 -2.53 29.58 -21.56
CA SER A 627 -2.77 30.80 -22.33
C SER A 627 -3.69 31.79 -21.60
N GLY A 628 -3.40 33.08 -21.72
CA GLY A 628 -4.16 34.16 -21.11
C GLY A 628 -5.49 34.45 -21.81
N GLY A 629 -6.48 34.92 -21.06
CA GLY A 629 -7.80 35.30 -21.56
C GLY A 629 -7.81 36.68 -22.24
N GLY A 630 -8.64 36.84 -23.26
CA GLY A 630 -8.82 38.10 -23.99
C GLY A 630 -9.65 39.12 -23.21
N ALA A 631 -9.35 40.40 -23.39
CA ALA A 631 -10.12 41.50 -22.81
C ALA A 631 -11.51 41.64 -23.46
N THR A 632 -12.45 42.30 -22.79
CA THR A 632 -13.73 42.63 -23.43
C THR A 632 -14.26 44.01 -23.08
N SER A 633 -14.91 44.65 -24.04
CA SER A 633 -15.71 45.87 -23.89
C SER A 633 -17.12 45.61 -23.37
N SER A 634 -17.64 44.39 -23.56
CA SER A 634 -19.00 43.98 -23.17
C SER A 634 -19.06 42.53 -22.68
N GLY A 635 -19.88 42.25 -21.65
CA GLY A 635 -19.95 40.93 -21.02
C GLY A 635 -18.80 40.64 -20.05
N VAL A 636 -18.44 39.37 -19.88
CA VAL A 636 -17.34 38.92 -18.99
C VAL A 636 -16.04 38.80 -19.79
N GLY A 637 -14.91 39.17 -19.19
CA GLY A 637 -13.58 38.94 -19.76
C GLY A 637 -13.33 37.45 -20.04
N GLY A 638 -12.41 37.15 -20.95
CA GLY A 638 -12.01 35.77 -21.21
C GLY A 638 -11.33 35.13 -20.01
N ASN A 639 -11.60 33.85 -19.75
CA ASN A 639 -10.87 33.08 -18.75
C ASN A 639 -9.49 32.70 -19.30
N GLY A 640 -8.49 32.66 -18.43
CA GLY A 640 -7.24 31.96 -18.75
C GLY A 640 -7.48 30.46 -18.92
N ALA A 641 -6.62 29.79 -19.69
CA ALA A 641 -6.62 28.34 -19.77
C ALA A 641 -5.94 27.71 -18.55
N ASN A 642 -6.37 26.51 -18.16
CA ASN A 642 -5.68 25.71 -17.17
C ASN A 642 -4.26 25.36 -17.63
N GLY A 643 -3.38 25.12 -16.67
CA GLY A 643 -2.03 24.62 -16.90
C GLY A 643 -2.02 23.15 -17.34
N ILE A 644 -0.82 22.61 -17.43
CA ILE A 644 -0.56 21.20 -17.69
C ILE A 644 0.80 20.81 -17.12
N VAL A 645 0.94 19.54 -16.71
CA VAL A 645 2.26 18.95 -16.46
C VAL A 645 2.40 17.75 -17.39
N ILE A 646 3.53 17.65 -18.08
CA ILE A 646 3.84 16.53 -18.98
C ILE A 646 5.19 15.95 -18.58
N VAL A 647 5.25 14.64 -18.38
CA VAL A 647 6.48 13.89 -18.11
C VAL A 647 6.67 12.88 -19.24
N ARG A 648 7.81 12.93 -19.93
CA ARG A 648 8.19 11.95 -20.96
C ARG A 648 9.36 11.13 -20.45
N GLN A 649 9.23 9.81 -20.47
CA GLN A 649 10.23 8.86 -20.02
C GLN A 649 10.50 7.83 -21.11
N THR A 650 11.76 7.64 -21.47
CA THR A 650 12.19 6.63 -22.45
C THR A 650 12.59 5.33 -21.75
N PHE A 651 12.09 4.23 -22.28
CA PHE A 651 12.34 2.86 -21.85
C PHE A 651 12.97 2.05 -22.99
N ARG A 652 13.67 0.98 -22.65
CA ARG A 652 14.17 -0.02 -23.61
C ARG A 652 13.60 -1.38 -23.22
N ILE A 653 13.14 -2.12 -24.22
CA ILE A 653 12.63 -3.48 -24.03
C ILE A 653 13.82 -4.41 -23.78
N LEU A 654 13.76 -5.24 -22.74
CA LEU A 654 14.82 -6.19 -22.42
C LEU A 654 14.86 -7.33 -23.46
N PRO A 655 16.04 -7.75 -23.94
CA PRO A 655 16.14 -8.66 -25.10
C PRO A 655 15.48 -10.04 -24.97
N VAL A 656 15.31 -10.61 -23.77
CA VAL A 656 14.59 -11.88 -23.53
C VAL A 656 13.91 -11.85 -22.17
N GLU A 657 12.67 -12.34 -22.13
CA GLU A 657 11.91 -12.59 -20.90
C GLU A 657 12.05 -14.06 -20.49
N TYR A 658 12.41 -14.38 -19.25
CA TYR A 658 12.47 -15.77 -18.78
C TYR A 658 11.21 -16.14 -18.01
N LEU A 659 10.44 -17.12 -18.50
CA LEU A 659 9.31 -17.69 -17.76
C LEU A 659 9.81 -18.48 -16.54
N TYR A 660 10.90 -19.22 -16.69
CA TYR A 660 11.58 -19.91 -15.61
C TYR A 660 13.04 -20.20 -15.95
N PHE A 661 13.85 -20.43 -14.90
CA PHE A 661 15.20 -20.99 -15.00
C PHE A 661 15.49 -21.79 -13.73
N GLU A 662 15.68 -23.10 -13.87
CA GLU A 662 15.74 -24.05 -12.78
C GLU A 662 16.86 -25.08 -12.95
N ALA A 663 17.34 -25.62 -11.83
CA ALA A 663 18.38 -26.65 -11.78
C ALA A 663 17.96 -27.79 -10.86
N ALA A 664 18.06 -29.02 -11.34
CA ALA A 664 17.74 -30.22 -10.57
C ALA A 664 18.87 -31.25 -10.65
N PHE A 665 19.34 -31.73 -9.49
CA PHE A 665 20.35 -32.79 -9.44
C PHE A 665 19.71 -34.18 -9.52
N ARG A 666 20.09 -34.95 -10.53
CA ARG A 666 19.67 -36.34 -10.75
C ARG A 666 20.70 -37.29 -10.13
N ARG A 667 20.33 -37.93 -9.02
CA ARG A 667 21.25 -38.75 -8.20
C ARG A 667 21.78 -39.98 -8.94
N GLN A 668 20.93 -40.66 -9.70
CA GLN A 668 21.25 -41.93 -10.37
C GLN A 668 22.36 -41.77 -11.41
N GLU A 669 22.34 -40.66 -12.16
CA GLU A 669 23.30 -40.39 -13.25
C GLU A 669 24.43 -39.43 -12.81
N ARG A 670 24.31 -38.83 -11.62
CA ARG A 670 25.14 -37.71 -11.15
C ARG A 670 25.20 -36.56 -12.17
N VAL A 671 24.04 -36.13 -12.65
CA VAL A 671 23.88 -35.03 -13.63
C VAL A 671 23.11 -33.88 -13.00
N VAL A 672 23.46 -32.64 -13.32
CA VAL A 672 22.59 -31.48 -13.06
C VAL A 672 21.84 -31.13 -14.33
N GLU A 673 20.51 -31.18 -14.27
CA GLU A 673 19.62 -30.79 -15.35
C GLU A 673 19.20 -29.33 -15.18
N LEU A 674 19.48 -28.49 -16.18
CA LEU A 674 19.07 -27.10 -16.27
C LEU A 674 17.91 -26.97 -17.25
N ARG A 675 16.82 -26.33 -16.84
CA ARG A 675 15.67 -26.06 -17.69
C ARG A 675 15.33 -24.58 -17.63
N TRP A 676 15.09 -23.98 -18.78
CA TRP A 676 14.55 -22.62 -18.85
C TRP A 676 13.58 -22.50 -20.00
N ALA A 677 12.70 -21.52 -19.90
CA ALA A 677 11.87 -21.10 -21.01
C ALA A 677 11.91 -19.58 -21.13
N THR A 678 11.91 -19.12 -22.37
CA THR A 678 11.76 -17.71 -22.70
C THR A 678 10.30 -17.42 -23.02
N GLY A 679 9.77 -16.28 -22.57
CA GLY A 679 8.44 -15.80 -22.95
C GLY A 679 8.49 -15.14 -24.32
N LYS A 680 9.50 -14.30 -24.52
CA LYS A 680 9.86 -13.68 -25.79
C LYS A 680 11.37 -13.64 -25.99
N GLU A 681 11.79 -13.65 -27.24
CA GLU A 681 13.18 -13.45 -27.65
C GLU A 681 13.29 -12.35 -28.69
N TRP A 682 14.26 -11.45 -28.52
CA TRP A 682 14.57 -10.38 -29.45
C TRP A 682 16.08 -10.33 -29.68
N GLU A 683 16.49 -10.42 -30.96
CA GLU A 683 17.90 -10.47 -31.38
C GLU A 683 18.78 -11.54 -30.70
N ASN A 684 18.18 -12.55 -30.07
CA ASN A 684 18.91 -13.54 -29.27
C ASN A 684 19.66 -14.53 -30.17
N SER A 685 20.99 -14.42 -30.24
CA SER A 685 21.81 -15.37 -30.98
C SER A 685 21.90 -16.70 -30.25
N HIS A 686 22.32 -16.69 -28.98
CA HIS A 686 22.53 -17.93 -28.21
C HIS A 686 22.67 -17.68 -26.71
N PHE A 687 22.51 -18.76 -25.94
CA PHE A 687 22.83 -18.82 -24.52
C PHE A 687 24.18 -19.51 -24.30
N GLU A 688 25.04 -18.90 -23.49
CA GLU A 688 26.20 -19.56 -22.86
C GLU A 688 25.81 -20.00 -21.44
N ILE A 689 26.01 -21.27 -21.13
CA ILE A 689 25.71 -21.81 -19.80
C ILE A 689 26.98 -21.73 -18.97
N GLU A 690 26.90 -21.03 -17.85
CA GLU A 690 28.04 -20.84 -16.95
C GLU A 690 27.79 -21.47 -15.58
N ARG A 691 28.87 -22.01 -15.00
CA ARG A 691 28.87 -22.70 -13.72
C ARG A 691 29.92 -22.10 -12.79
N ALA A 692 29.59 -21.96 -11.51
CA ALA A 692 30.54 -21.62 -10.45
C ALA A 692 30.43 -22.60 -9.29
N VAL A 693 31.56 -22.93 -8.66
CA VAL A 693 31.65 -23.97 -7.61
C VAL A 693 32.03 -23.33 -6.27
N GLY A 694 31.23 -23.56 -5.24
CA GLY A 694 31.48 -23.09 -3.87
C GLY A 694 31.16 -21.60 -3.64
N ASN A 695 31.40 -20.72 -4.62
CA ASN A 695 30.99 -19.31 -4.60
C ASN A 695 30.76 -18.76 -6.02
N VAL A 696 30.18 -17.57 -6.13
CA VAL A 696 29.79 -16.91 -7.40
C VAL A 696 30.88 -15.99 -7.99
N ARG A 697 32.15 -16.12 -7.58
CA ARG A 697 33.24 -15.24 -8.08
C ARG A 697 33.88 -15.75 -9.37
N ASN A 698 33.96 -17.07 -9.53
CA ASN A 698 34.65 -17.71 -10.66
C ASN A 698 33.65 -18.53 -11.48
N TRP A 699 33.34 -18.03 -12.68
CA TRP A 699 32.41 -18.67 -13.62
C TRP A 699 33.16 -19.36 -14.75
N GLU A 700 32.77 -20.58 -15.06
CA GLU A 700 33.27 -21.39 -16.17
C GLU A 700 32.13 -21.61 -17.17
N LYS A 701 32.37 -21.31 -18.45
CA LYS A 701 31.44 -21.68 -19.52
C LYS A 701 31.49 -23.20 -19.74
N ILE A 702 30.36 -23.86 -19.51
CA ILE A 702 30.23 -25.32 -19.63
C ILE A 702 29.38 -25.76 -20.83
N GLY A 703 28.69 -24.83 -21.49
CA GLY A 703 27.83 -25.13 -22.62
C GLY A 703 27.41 -23.92 -23.44
N ARG A 704 26.84 -24.20 -24.61
CA ARG A 704 26.20 -23.21 -25.51
C ARG A 704 24.97 -23.84 -26.14
N ILE A 705 23.87 -23.11 -26.19
CA ILE A 705 22.62 -23.50 -26.85
C ILE A 705 22.17 -22.34 -27.74
N GLU A 706 21.87 -22.60 -29.02
CA GLU A 706 21.38 -21.56 -29.95
C GLU A 706 20.01 -21.04 -29.49
N GLY A 707 19.83 -19.72 -29.59
CA GLY A 707 18.54 -19.06 -29.38
C GLY A 707 17.67 -19.13 -30.63
N ARG A 708 16.45 -18.58 -30.57
CA ARG A 708 15.54 -18.48 -31.72
C ARG A 708 15.76 -17.24 -32.58
N GLY A 709 16.56 -16.28 -32.13
CA GLY A 709 16.71 -14.98 -32.80
C GLY A 709 15.57 -14.05 -32.41
N TYR A 710 14.38 -14.29 -32.97
CA TYR A 710 13.17 -13.51 -32.68
C TYR A 710 12.00 -14.46 -32.44
N SER A 711 11.31 -14.31 -31.32
CA SER A 711 10.12 -15.09 -30.97
C SER A 711 9.20 -14.29 -30.07
N ASP A 712 7.93 -14.22 -30.41
CA ASP A 712 6.86 -13.75 -29.50
C ASP A 712 6.18 -14.92 -28.76
N ASP A 713 6.48 -16.16 -29.16
CA ASP A 713 5.96 -17.38 -28.53
C ASP A 713 6.96 -17.94 -27.51
N PRO A 714 6.48 -18.60 -26.43
CA PRO A 714 7.35 -19.24 -25.46
C PRO A 714 8.23 -20.34 -26.05
N VAL A 715 9.52 -20.34 -25.70
CA VAL A 715 10.48 -21.35 -26.18
C VAL A 715 11.18 -22.02 -25.00
N GLU A 716 11.09 -23.35 -24.93
CA GLU A 716 11.73 -24.15 -23.88
C GLU A 716 13.11 -24.69 -24.30
N TYR A 717 14.01 -24.74 -23.33
CA TYR A 717 15.38 -25.22 -23.48
C TYR A 717 15.79 -26.15 -22.33
N LEU A 718 16.72 -27.05 -22.64
CA LEU A 718 17.24 -28.07 -21.72
C LEU A 718 18.76 -28.21 -21.90
N PHE A 719 19.50 -28.17 -20.79
CA PHE A 719 20.93 -28.45 -20.77
C PHE A 719 21.28 -29.40 -19.62
N LYS A 720 22.22 -30.33 -19.83
CA LYS A 720 22.66 -31.31 -18.82
C LYS A 720 24.15 -31.14 -18.51
N ASP A 721 24.48 -30.70 -17.30
CA ASP A 721 25.86 -30.78 -16.79
C ASP A 721 26.17 -32.20 -16.33
N GLN A 722 26.91 -32.93 -17.16
CA GLN A 722 27.31 -34.32 -16.94
C GLN A 722 28.56 -34.47 -16.07
N LYS A 723 29.24 -33.37 -15.72
CA LYS A 723 30.50 -33.40 -14.96
C LYS A 723 30.44 -32.47 -13.75
N PRO A 724 29.45 -32.62 -12.85
CA PRO A 724 29.47 -31.84 -11.62
C PRO A 724 30.65 -32.26 -10.73
N PRO A 725 31.30 -31.33 -10.00
CA PRO A 725 32.46 -31.62 -9.16
C PRO A 725 32.25 -32.80 -8.20
N LEU A 726 33.25 -33.68 -8.10
CA LEU A 726 33.21 -34.87 -7.24
C LEU A 726 33.21 -34.52 -5.74
N VAL A 727 33.87 -33.42 -5.36
CA VAL A 727 33.91 -32.88 -3.99
C VAL A 727 32.54 -32.45 -3.47
N GLY A 728 31.53 -32.30 -4.35
CA GLY A 728 30.19 -31.85 -4.00
C GLY A 728 30.15 -30.38 -3.52
N GLY A 729 29.06 -30.02 -2.85
CA GLY A 729 28.80 -28.67 -2.36
C GLY A 729 27.74 -27.93 -3.15
N ASN A 730 27.65 -26.62 -2.93
CA ASN A 730 26.75 -25.74 -3.67
C ASN A 730 27.40 -25.39 -5.02
N ILE A 731 26.68 -25.70 -6.09
CA ILE A 731 27.03 -25.31 -7.46
C ILE A 731 26.03 -24.26 -7.90
N PHE A 732 26.53 -23.20 -8.54
CA PHE A 732 25.74 -22.10 -9.05
C PHE A 732 25.75 -22.13 -10.57
N TYR A 733 24.62 -21.79 -11.18
CA TYR A 733 24.45 -21.68 -12.62
C TYR A 733 23.85 -20.34 -13.00
N ARG A 734 24.26 -19.81 -14.15
CA ARG A 734 23.63 -18.67 -14.82
C ARG A 734 23.68 -18.88 -16.32
N LEU A 735 22.74 -18.25 -17.02
CA LEU A 735 22.74 -18.15 -18.47
C LEU A 735 23.31 -16.79 -18.83
N LYS A 736 24.18 -16.75 -19.83
CA LYS A 736 24.61 -15.55 -20.50
C LYS A 736 24.00 -15.55 -21.89
N GLN A 737 22.97 -14.76 -22.08
CA GLN A 737 22.35 -14.56 -23.37
C GLN A 737 23.20 -13.60 -24.20
N VAL A 738 23.45 -13.93 -25.46
CA VAL A 738 24.27 -13.13 -26.37
C VAL A 738 23.43 -12.78 -27.60
N ASP A 739 23.40 -11.50 -27.94
CA ASP A 739 22.67 -10.98 -29.10
C ASP A 739 23.52 -11.09 -30.38
N PHE A 740 22.92 -10.92 -31.56
CA PHE A 740 23.65 -10.94 -32.84
C PHE A 740 24.76 -9.87 -32.95
N ASN A 741 24.61 -8.75 -32.23
CA ASN A 741 25.60 -7.67 -32.19
C ASN A 741 26.72 -7.90 -31.14
N GLY A 742 26.70 -9.02 -30.41
CA GLY A 742 27.69 -9.38 -29.39
C GLY A 742 27.47 -8.78 -28.00
N LYS A 743 26.43 -7.95 -27.80
CA LYS A 743 25.98 -7.58 -26.45
C LYS A 743 25.43 -8.80 -25.73
N PHE A 744 25.46 -8.77 -24.40
CA PHE A 744 25.00 -9.88 -23.59
C PHE A 744 24.35 -9.42 -22.29
N ALA A 745 23.43 -10.24 -21.78
CA ALA A 745 22.80 -10.10 -20.48
C ALA A 745 22.88 -11.44 -19.71
N TYR A 746 22.91 -11.36 -18.38
CA TYR A 746 22.91 -12.56 -17.53
C TYR A 746 21.52 -12.80 -16.94
N SER A 747 21.13 -14.07 -16.83
CA SER A 747 19.98 -14.47 -16.03
C SER A 747 20.24 -14.27 -14.53
N LYS A 748 19.18 -14.45 -13.72
CA LYS A 748 19.35 -14.75 -12.28
C LYS A 748 20.27 -15.96 -12.08
N VAL A 749 20.98 -15.96 -10.95
CA VAL A 749 21.82 -17.10 -10.53
C VAL A 749 20.96 -18.10 -9.76
N ILE A 750 21.02 -19.36 -10.16
CA ILE A 750 20.36 -20.46 -9.45
C ILE A 750 21.39 -21.38 -8.82
N SER A 751 21.02 -22.06 -7.74
CA SER A 751 21.92 -22.95 -7.01
C SER A 751 21.33 -24.35 -6.87
N VAL A 752 22.21 -25.35 -6.92
CA VAL A 752 21.86 -26.74 -6.64
C VAL A 752 22.94 -27.36 -5.76
N ARG A 753 22.53 -28.17 -4.79
CA ARG A 753 23.45 -28.86 -3.89
C ARG A 753 23.73 -30.26 -4.42
N VAL A 754 25.01 -30.53 -4.70
CA VAL A 754 25.47 -31.84 -5.17
C VAL A 754 26.22 -32.56 -4.03
N PRO A 755 25.92 -33.83 -3.72
CA PRO A 755 26.61 -34.56 -2.68
C PRO A 755 28.06 -34.89 -3.08
N ALA A 756 28.97 -34.82 -2.11
CA ALA A 756 30.35 -35.28 -2.26
C ALA A 756 30.39 -36.80 -2.46
N MET A 757 31.27 -37.26 -3.36
CA MET A 757 31.65 -38.66 -3.50
C MET A 757 32.82 -38.98 -2.56
N GLU A 758 32.73 -40.10 -1.85
CA GLU A 758 33.81 -40.66 -1.03
C GLU A 758 34.66 -41.58 -1.91
N VAL A 759 35.91 -41.20 -2.18
CA VAL A 759 36.84 -42.09 -2.87
C VAL A 759 37.36 -43.11 -1.86
N ILE A 760 36.99 -44.37 -2.03
CA ILE A 760 37.41 -45.48 -1.17
C ILE A 760 38.31 -46.41 -1.97
N ASN A 761 39.31 -47.00 -1.30
CA ASN A 761 40.22 -47.99 -1.87
C ASN A 761 40.20 -49.27 -1.04
N GLY A 762 40.33 -50.42 -1.70
CA GLY A 762 40.48 -51.72 -1.08
C GLY A 762 39.18 -52.46 -0.75
N VAL A 763 38.02 -51.93 -1.15
CA VAL A 763 36.71 -52.58 -0.92
C VAL A 763 36.46 -53.63 -1.99
N TRP A 764 36.76 -53.29 -3.24
CA TRP A 764 36.65 -54.18 -4.38
C TRP A 764 38.01 -54.61 -4.88
N ARG A 765 38.12 -55.87 -5.34
CA ARG A 765 39.35 -56.40 -5.93
C ARG A 765 39.07 -57.07 -7.26
N ALA A 766 39.80 -56.62 -8.28
CA ALA A 766 39.85 -57.26 -9.59
C ALA A 766 40.80 -58.45 -9.57
N PHE A 767 40.37 -59.60 -10.10
CA PHE A 767 41.21 -60.77 -10.31
C PHE A 767 40.75 -61.63 -11.50
N PRO A 768 41.68 -62.31 -12.20
CA PRO A 768 43.12 -62.09 -12.10
C PRO A 768 43.51 -60.68 -12.58
N ASN A 769 44.55 -60.10 -11.99
CA ASN A 769 45.14 -58.83 -12.45
C ASN A 769 46.67 -58.96 -12.31
N PRO A 770 47.41 -59.16 -13.41
CA PRO A 770 46.99 -59.03 -14.81
C PRO A 770 45.97 -60.07 -15.30
N THR A 771 45.19 -59.74 -16.33
CA THR A 771 44.17 -60.60 -16.97
C THR A 771 44.48 -60.82 -18.46
N ASP A 772 44.08 -61.95 -19.03
CA ASP A 772 44.04 -62.20 -20.49
C ASP A 772 42.70 -61.75 -21.12
N GLY A 773 41.76 -61.31 -20.29
CA GLY A 773 40.41 -60.91 -20.67
C GLY A 773 39.35 -62.01 -20.46
N GLU A 774 39.75 -63.24 -20.16
CA GLU A 774 38.83 -64.34 -19.84
C GLU A 774 38.69 -64.52 -18.32
N ASN A 775 37.50 -64.94 -17.87
CA ASN A 775 37.20 -65.18 -16.46
C ASN A 775 37.54 -63.99 -15.52
N PHE A 776 37.57 -62.76 -16.03
CA PHE A 776 37.85 -61.57 -15.23
C PHE A 776 36.71 -61.29 -14.27
N ARG A 777 37.03 -61.16 -12.99
CA ARG A 777 36.07 -60.92 -11.92
C ARG A 777 36.46 -59.73 -11.07
N VAL A 778 35.47 -59.09 -10.49
CA VAL A 778 35.63 -58.14 -9.40
C VAL A 778 34.79 -58.63 -8.23
N SER A 779 35.44 -58.81 -7.08
CA SER A 779 34.75 -59.25 -5.87
C SER A 779 34.89 -58.26 -4.73
N LEU A 780 33.86 -58.24 -3.90
CA LEU A 780 33.77 -57.46 -2.68
C LEU A 780 34.65 -58.12 -1.60
N VAL A 781 35.74 -57.46 -1.23
CA VAL A 781 36.69 -57.94 -0.21
C VAL A 781 36.27 -57.49 1.19
N ASP A 782 35.78 -56.25 1.32
CA ASP A 782 35.30 -55.72 2.59
C ASP A 782 33.78 -55.52 2.57
N ARG A 783 33.05 -56.54 3.06
CA ARG A 783 31.59 -56.51 3.16
C ARG A 783 31.06 -55.43 4.11
N SER A 784 31.87 -54.92 5.05
CA SER A 784 31.41 -53.85 5.95
C SER A 784 31.19 -52.52 5.24
N GLN A 785 31.73 -52.37 4.04
CA GLN A 785 31.67 -51.13 3.27
C GLN A 785 30.53 -51.09 2.25
N TYR A 786 29.76 -52.17 2.09
CA TYR A 786 28.69 -52.32 1.12
C TYR A 786 27.40 -52.80 1.81
N GLU A 787 26.36 -51.99 1.76
CA GLU A 787 25.06 -52.18 2.42
C GLU A 787 23.97 -52.56 1.40
N GLU A 788 24.32 -53.35 0.38
CA GLU A 788 23.43 -53.75 -0.72
C GLU A 788 22.91 -52.57 -1.57
N GLU A 789 23.67 -51.47 -1.64
CA GLU A 789 23.31 -50.36 -2.53
C GLU A 789 23.47 -50.74 -4.00
N ALA A 790 22.69 -50.12 -4.89
CA ALA A 790 22.84 -50.34 -6.33
C ALA A 790 24.26 -50.00 -6.80
N ILE A 791 24.88 -50.93 -7.55
CA ILE A 791 26.25 -50.80 -8.02
C ILE A 791 26.22 -50.16 -9.41
N THR A 792 26.97 -49.08 -9.62
CA THR A 792 27.20 -48.50 -10.94
C THR A 792 28.61 -48.79 -11.41
N LEU A 793 28.74 -49.41 -12.58
CA LEU A 793 30.00 -49.85 -13.17
C LEU A 793 30.29 -49.09 -14.46
N ARG A 794 31.54 -48.65 -14.66
CA ARG A 794 32.08 -48.34 -15.98
C ARG A 794 33.55 -48.71 -16.10
N LEU A 795 34.00 -48.96 -17.31
CA LEU A 795 35.41 -49.05 -17.65
C LEU A 795 35.88 -47.78 -18.34
N VAL A 796 37.07 -47.34 -17.96
CA VAL A 796 37.71 -46.15 -18.50
C VAL A 796 39.01 -46.56 -19.15
N HIS A 797 39.08 -46.39 -20.47
CA HIS A 797 40.27 -46.61 -21.28
C HIS A 797 40.45 -45.41 -22.25
N PRO A 798 41.68 -44.96 -22.56
CA PRO A 798 41.90 -43.78 -23.41
C PRO A 798 41.23 -43.85 -24.78
N MET A 799 41.02 -45.06 -25.32
CA MET A 799 40.42 -45.30 -26.64
C MET A 799 39.00 -45.88 -26.60
N ILE A 800 38.50 -46.31 -25.43
CA ILE A 800 37.17 -46.91 -25.30
C ILE A 800 36.45 -46.30 -24.10
N PHE A 801 35.30 -45.69 -24.38
CA PHE A 801 34.39 -45.18 -23.37
C PHE A 801 33.22 -46.16 -23.20
N THR A 802 33.00 -46.66 -21.99
CA THR A 802 31.76 -47.38 -21.65
C THR A 802 30.86 -46.49 -20.82
N PRO A 803 29.57 -46.33 -21.16
CA PRO A 803 28.63 -45.59 -20.31
C PRO A 803 28.47 -46.28 -18.94
N PRO A 804 28.21 -45.53 -17.86
CA PRO A 804 27.90 -46.12 -16.56
C PRO A 804 26.68 -47.04 -16.65
N GLN A 805 26.75 -48.21 -16.01
CA GLN A 805 25.66 -49.17 -15.95
C GLN A 805 25.33 -49.50 -14.50
N THR A 806 24.07 -49.29 -14.11
CA THR A 806 23.57 -49.65 -12.78
C THR A 806 23.12 -51.11 -12.77
N ILE A 807 23.55 -51.85 -11.76
CA ILE A 807 23.46 -53.29 -11.64
C ILE A 807 23.01 -53.63 -10.22
N ALA A 808 22.17 -54.67 -10.07
CA ALA A 808 21.51 -54.98 -8.80
C ALA A 808 22.30 -55.93 -7.90
N SER A 809 23.31 -56.63 -8.42
CA SER A 809 24.09 -57.62 -7.64
C SER A 809 25.53 -57.78 -8.12
N GLU A 810 26.40 -58.27 -7.24
CA GLU A 810 27.78 -58.66 -7.58
C GLU A 810 27.83 -59.73 -8.69
N THR A 811 26.86 -60.65 -8.72
CA THR A 811 26.75 -61.70 -9.76
C THR A 811 26.49 -61.09 -11.14
N GLU A 812 25.53 -60.18 -11.22
CA GLU A 812 25.19 -59.48 -12.46
C GLU A 812 26.34 -58.56 -12.90
N MET A 813 27.02 -57.94 -11.94
CA MET A 813 28.20 -57.10 -12.20
C MET A 813 29.32 -57.93 -12.84
N ASN A 814 29.61 -59.11 -12.28
CA ASN A 814 30.63 -60.01 -12.81
C ASN A 814 30.27 -60.54 -14.21
N ALA A 815 28.99 -60.88 -14.46
CA ALA A 815 28.56 -61.28 -15.79
C ALA A 815 28.78 -60.17 -16.83
N ARG A 816 28.48 -58.92 -16.46
CA ARG A 816 28.61 -57.78 -17.36
C ARG A 816 30.05 -57.32 -17.56
N ILE A 817 30.85 -57.26 -16.50
CA ILE A 817 32.23 -56.79 -16.58
C ILE A 817 33.10 -57.75 -17.41
N GLU A 818 32.84 -59.05 -17.33
CA GLU A 818 33.55 -60.06 -18.13
C GLU A 818 33.31 -59.84 -19.63
N GLU A 819 32.07 -59.54 -20.05
CA GLU A 819 31.73 -59.20 -21.43
C GLU A 819 32.45 -57.92 -21.91
N LEU A 820 32.50 -56.91 -21.06
CA LEU A 820 33.12 -55.62 -21.40
C LEU A 820 34.65 -55.73 -21.45
N VAL A 821 35.27 -56.47 -20.53
CA VAL A 821 36.73 -56.65 -20.48
C VAL A 821 37.23 -57.52 -21.62
N ARG A 822 36.45 -58.51 -22.10
CA ARG A 822 36.78 -59.24 -23.35
C ARG A 822 36.95 -58.30 -24.54
N LYS A 823 36.12 -57.26 -24.65
CA LYS A 823 36.14 -56.26 -25.72
C LYS A 823 37.20 -55.17 -25.54
N MET A 824 37.85 -55.09 -24.37
CA MET A 824 38.87 -54.07 -24.12
C MET A 824 40.21 -54.38 -24.84
N PRO A 825 40.94 -53.38 -25.33
CA PRO A 825 42.28 -53.56 -25.89
C PRO A 825 43.26 -54.04 -24.82
N LYS A 826 44.37 -54.65 -25.26
CA LYS A 826 45.52 -54.92 -24.38
C LYS A 826 46.09 -53.61 -23.85
N GLY A 827 46.52 -53.61 -22.59
CA GLY A 827 47.00 -52.41 -21.89
C GLY A 827 46.30 -52.18 -20.56
N VAL A 828 46.48 -50.99 -20.00
CA VAL A 828 45.90 -50.61 -18.71
C VAL A 828 44.56 -49.93 -18.92
N PHE A 829 43.54 -50.40 -18.22
CA PHE A 829 42.25 -49.72 -18.09
C PHE A 829 41.88 -49.58 -16.62
N VAL A 830 40.93 -48.70 -16.32
CA VAL A 830 40.40 -48.50 -14.97
C VAL A 830 38.98 -49.02 -14.92
N VAL A 831 38.69 -49.85 -13.93
CA VAL A 831 37.32 -50.19 -13.53
C VAL A 831 36.89 -49.18 -12.48
N GLU A 832 35.82 -48.43 -12.75
CA GLU A 832 35.17 -47.57 -11.77
C GLU A 832 33.92 -48.26 -11.25
N ILE A 833 33.85 -48.41 -9.93
CA ILE A 833 32.71 -48.99 -9.22
C ILE A 833 32.19 -47.94 -8.25
N GLN A 834 30.91 -47.63 -8.36
CA GLN A 834 30.21 -46.72 -7.47
C GLN A 834 29.07 -47.45 -6.75
N TRP A 835 28.95 -47.24 -5.44
CA TRP A 835 27.84 -47.75 -4.64
C TRP A 835 27.53 -46.72 -3.55
N GLY A 836 26.25 -46.44 -3.30
CA GLY A 836 25.86 -45.36 -2.38
C GLY A 836 26.53 -44.02 -2.73
N ARG A 837 27.35 -43.49 -1.80
CA ARG A 837 28.17 -42.27 -1.99
C ARG A 837 29.65 -42.56 -2.26
N LYS A 838 30.01 -43.83 -2.44
CA LYS A 838 31.39 -44.33 -2.50
C LYS A 838 31.76 -44.60 -3.95
N VAL A 839 33.01 -44.34 -4.31
CA VAL A 839 33.59 -44.67 -5.61
C VAL A 839 34.97 -45.28 -5.41
N GLU A 840 35.24 -46.36 -6.15
CA GLU A 840 36.54 -47.01 -6.17
C GLU A 840 37.04 -47.16 -7.62
N HIS A 841 38.33 -46.89 -7.82
CA HIS A 841 39.01 -47.02 -9.10
C HIS A 841 40.05 -48.13 -9.05
N ILE A 842 39.80 -49.22 -9.76
CA ILE A 842 40.70 -50.37 -9.82
C ILE A 842 41.45 -50.33 -11.15
N LYS A 843 42.77 -50.16 -11.09
CA LYS A 843 43.63 -50.29 -12.28
C LYS A 843 43.80 -51.76 -12.63
N VAL A 844 43.51 -52.11 -13.88
CA VAL A 844 43.59 -53.48 -14.39
C VAL A 844 44.50 -53.50 -15.62
N LEU A 845 45.42 -54.47 -15.65
CA LEU A 845 46.29 -54.72 -16.79
C LEU A 845 45.78 -55.91 -17.59
N LYS A 846 45.41 -55.70 -18.86
CA LYS A 846 45.10 -56.76 -19.82
C LYS A 846 46.30 -57.06 -20.72
N GLN A 847 46.71 -58.33 -20.80
CA GLN A 847 47.90 -58.78 -21.53
C GLN A 847 47.61 -59.46 -22.86
#